data_AF-A0A7D8Z263-F1
#
_entry.id   AF-A0A7D8Z263-F1
#
_cell.length_a   1.000
_cell.length_b   1.000
_cell.length_c   1.000
_cell.angle_alpha   90.00
_cell.angle_beta   90.00
_cell.angle_gamma   90.00
#
_symmetry.space_group_name_H-M   'P 1'
#
loop_
_entity.id
_entity.type
_entity.pdbx_description
1 polymer ?
#
loop_
_entity_poly.entity_id
_entity_poly.type
_entity_poly.pdbx_seq_one_letter_code
_entity_poly.pdbx_strand_id
1 'polypeptide(L)'
;MAARSGSRERVVVVVLRYVLAPLRQLTPDLVVVAVLSVFSSSHEIQTPAAIPVFFSYFVILVWIWTSQLHYDARYEAEDTFHRALKSLQLMVFVFIGAASGGWSPGKILPYENAQQIHSSPSASRTPSHAASCCSSTAMVSLSACGAPLTPVISAGARWKRKVPGARLTSISLGVSIALVVVATSLSNSSGTLARVKIALFYLGIAVEMVTAFFQVIWGISGPTASDEYVAERYGALSLIILGEGFLSLTRAFGNALSTLVSEANFAFYLQIFLIIFVIFCIWTFLFFHFRKTDTVSSRRSALWELVHFPLHFAILLLQASMINYVTIHSFYVAIQRTLGYFDTAVLALANGTELTTAAFDDISLHLDSLAIIPNFETRYEELVAIAREESPIQDAFVLGAQYFGQIILGVCKATGVEVSGPPLISLENLVGLNTTSPNNETIREHAEELLREAARDIANDAATGMLWIYPAAGTVLVLCALRSWLRYHFQGPSHYVVHGIQLVVGLALALLGLLCIGNRDMYALYADNASVNDVSPMYRLVWKNWAVAVVALVYMSVLLGTKVGSLRGCSPAHPSGNTHGHVLEGRQGRAQARSRRSGRRCRLRRADNAGRGRMGAAGRTVAAARGAHLVCHVDGEHPRSSPRQHIMHWPYNTPPNPST
;
A
#
# COMPACT_ATOMS: atom_id res chain seq x y z
N MET A 1 34.23 -28.66 32.66
CA MET A 1 34.07 -27.72 31.53
C MET A 1 32.84 -27.97 30.66
N ALA A 2 32.30 -29.21 30.54
CA ALA A 2 31.11 -29.51 29.72
C ALA A 2 29.78 -28.86 30.19
N ALA A 3 29.62 -28.57 31.49
CA ALA A 3 28.38 -27.97 32.01
C ALA A 3 28.21 -26.46 31.68
N ARG A 4 29.31 -25.75 31.38
CA ARG A 4 29.28 -24.32 31.01
C ARG A 4 28.99 -24.09 29.51
N SER A 5 29.29 -25.06 28.62
CA SER A 5 28.97 -24.91 27.20
C SER A 5 27.46 -25.09 26.94
N GLY A 6 26.81 -26.05 27.60
CA GLY A 6 25.36 -26.28 27.46
C GLY A 6 24.46 -25.19 28.07
N SER A 7 25.02 -24.25 28.85
CA SER A 7 24.32 -23.06 29.35
C SER A 7 24.43 -21.90 28.35
N ARG A 8 25.62 -21.65 27.79
CA ARG A 8 25.82 -20.66 26.71
C ARG A 8 25.06 -21.03 25.44
N GLU A 9 25.03 -22.31 25.08
CA GLU A 9 24.30 -22.79 23.89
C GLU A 9 22.78 -22.64 24.07
N ARG A 10 22.24 -22.88 25.28
CA ARG A 10 20.84 -22.61 25.60
C ARG A 10 20.50 -21.12 25.61
N VAL A 11 21.37 -20.26 26.14
CA VAL A 11 21.17 -18.81 26.14
C VAL A 11 21.26 -18.24 24.71
N VAL A 12 22.21 -18.71 23.89
CA VAL A 12 22.30 -18.31 22.48
C VAL A 12 21.07 -18.78 21.72
N VAL A 13 20.61 -20.02 21.87
CA VAL A 13 19.38 -20.52 21.21
C VAL A 13 18.14 -19.74 21.67
N VAL A 14 18.06 -19.33 22.94
CA VAL A 14 16.95 -18.52 23.45
C VAL A 14 16.99 -17.11 22.89
N VAL A 15 18.15 -16.44 22.90
CA VAL A 15 18.32 -15.09 22.32
C VAL A 15 18.11 -15.11 20.80
N LEU A 16 18.62 -16.12 20.09
CA LEU A 16 18.38 -16.30 18.67
C LEU A 16 16.89 -16.53 18.38
N ARG A 17 16.16 -17.27 19.23
CA ARG A 17 14.71 -17.44 19.09
C ARG A 17 13.94 -16.14 19.34
N TYR A 18 14.32 -15.34 20.32
CA TYR A 18 13.65 -14.05 20.61
C TYR A 18 13.94 -12.97 19.56
N VAL A 19 15.12 -12.98 18.94
CA VAL A 19 15.50 -12.01 17.90
C VAL A 19 15.09 -12.47 16.50
N LEU A 20 15.20 -13.77 16.15
CA LEU A 20 14.82 -14.27 14.82
C LEU A 20 13.32 -14.50 14.65
N ALA A 21 12.55 -14.74 15.72
CA ALA A 21 11.10 -14.98 15.58
C ALA A 21 10.35 -13.76 14.99
N PRO A 22 10.60 -12.51 15.43
CA PRO A 22 10.03 -11.32 14.79
C PRO A 22 10.49 -11.15 13.33
N LEU A 23 11.77 -11.41 13.04
CA LEU A 23 12.37 -11.29 11.71
C LEU A 23 11.79 -12.31 10.72
N ARG A 24 11.58 -13.57 11.15
CA ARG A 24 10.97 -14.63 10.33
C ARG A 24 9.54 -14.29 9.91
N GLN A 25 8.81 -13.62 10.79
CA GLN A 25 7.42 -13.24 10.56
C GLN A 25 7.30 -11.99 9.68
N LEU A 26 8.35 -11.17 9.57
CA LEU A 26 8.36 -9.93 8.80
C LEU A 26 8.75 -10.12 7.32
N THR A 27 9.46 -11.20 6.98
CA THR A 27 9.94 -11.44 5.60
C THR A 27 8.81 -11.47 4.54
N PRO A 28 7.67 -12.16 4.77
CA PRO A 28 6.56 -12.13 3.81
C PRO A 28 5.96 -10.73 3.64
N ASP A 29 5.87 -9.95 4.73
CA ASP A 29 5.34 -8.59 4.73
C ASP A 29 6.22 -7.67 3.86
N LEU A 30 7.55 -7.80 3.98
CA LEU A 30 8.51 -7.01 3.20
C LEU A 30 8.43 -7.31 1.70
N VAL A 31 8.18 -8.57 1.34
CA VAL A 31 8.17 -9.02 -0.05
C VAL A 31 6.91 -8.57 -0.77
N VAL A 32 5.76 -8.62 -0.09
CA VAL A 32 4.52 -8.03 -0.61
C VAL A 32 4.73 -6.56 -0.96
N VAL A 33 5.48 -5.84 -0.13
CA VAL A 33 5.77 -4.43 -0.38
C VAL A 33 6.77 -4.23 -1.50
N ALA A 34 7.81 -5.04 -1.60
CA ALA A 34 8.72 -4.97 -2.74
C ALA A 34 7.96 -5.15 -4.06
N VAL A 35 7.04 -6.12 -4.10
CA VAL A 35 6.17 -6.37 -5.25
C VAL A 35 5.19 -5.22 -5.50
N LEU A 36 4.58 -4.68 -4.44
CA LEU A 36 3.69 -3.53 -4.52
C LEU A 36 4.42 -2.28 -5.02
N SER A 37 5.67 -2.05 -4.62
CA SER A 37 6.49 -0.91 -5.06
C SER A 37 6.83 -1.01 -6.53
N VAL A 38 7.25 -2.19 -7.00
CA VAL A 38 7.51 -2.45 -8.42
C VAL A 38 6.25 -2.18 -9.24
N PHE A 39 5.11 -2.71 -8.80
CA PHE A 39 3.84 -2.49 -9.48
C PHE A 39 3.41 -1.03 -9.44
N SER A 40 3.50 -0.36 -8.30
CA SER A 40 3.14 1.05 -8.16
C SER A 40 4.01 1.98 -9.02
N SER A 41 5.27 1.60 -9.26
CA SER A 41 6.16 2.34 -10.18
C SER A 41 5.92 2.04 -11.66
N SER A 42 5.32 0.89 -11.98
CA SER A 42 5.04 0.48 -13.36
C SER A 42 3.63 0.85 -13.82
N HIS A 43 2.72 1.09 -12.87
CA HIS A 43 1.30 1.35 -13.06
C HIS A 43 0.88 2.53 -12.20
N GLU A 44 1.34 3.71 -12.57
CA GLU A 44 0.96 4.92 -11.86
C GLU A 44 -0.53 5.21 -12.06
N ILE A 45 -1.23 5.55 -10.96
CA ILE A 45 -2.66 5.90 -11.00
C ILE A 45 -2.81 7.35 -11.46
N GLN A 46 -2.42 7.62 -12.71
CA GLN A 46 -2.57 8.94 -13.33
C GLN A 46 -3.96 9.12 -13.94
N THR A 47 -4.60 8.02 -14.41
CA THR A 47 -5.92 8.06 -15.06
C THR A 47 -6.97 7.21 -14.33
N PRO A 48 -8.28 7.56 -14.40
CA PRO A 48 -9.37 6.77 -13.82
C PRO A 48 -9.44 5.34 -14.38
N ALA A 49 -9.06 5.14 -15.64
CA ALA A 49 -9.02 3.83 -16.29
C ALA A 49 -7.94 2.92 -15.68
N ALA A 50 -6.88 3.48 -15.09
CA ALA A 50 -5.83 2.73 -14.41
C ALA A 50 -6.29 2.16 -13.05
N ILE A 51 -7.27 2.79 -12.38
CA ILE A 51 -7.77 2.36 -11.06
C ILE A 51 -8.26 0.91 -11.04
N PRO A 52 -9.17 0.47 -11.94
CA PRO A 52 -9.62 -0.92 -11.93
C PRO A 52 -8.48 -1.91 -12.24
N VAL A 53 -7.51 -1.53 -13.09
CA VAL A 53 -6.33 -2.35 -13.36
C VAL A 53 -5.47 -2.49 -12.11
N PHE A 54 -5.21 -1.40 -11.40
CA PHE A 54 -4.49 -1.40 -10.14
C PHE A 54 -5.20 -2.23 -9.06
N PHE A 55 -6.52 -2.02 -8.89
CA PHE A 55 -7.35 -2.77 -7.95
C PHE A 55 -7.30 -4.28 -8.22
N SER A 56 -7.36 -4.66 -9.50
CA SER A 56 -7.35 -6.06 -9.93
C SER A 56 -6.07 -6.81 -9.52
N TYR A 57 -4.92 -6.12 -9.50
CA TYR A 57 -3.65 -6.67 -9.05
C TYR A 57 -3.54 -6.65 -7.52
N PHE A 58 -3.99 -5.56 -6.90
CA PHE A 58 -4.04 -5.43 -5.45
C PHE A 58 -4.86 -6.55 -4.77
N VAL A 59 -6.00 -6.93 -5.35
CA VAL A 59 -6.81 -8.08 -4.90
C VAL A 59 -5.99 -9.36 -4.86
N ILE A 60 -5.20 -9.63 -5.90
CA ILE A 60 -4.36 -10.84 -5.99
C ILE A 60 -3.28 -10.81 -4.90
N LEU A 61 -2.54 -9.71 -4.80
CA LEU A 61 -1.46 -9.58 -3.81
C LEU A 61 -1.95 -9.73 -2.38
N VAL A 62 -2.99 -8.99 -2.00
CA VAL A 62 -3.53 -9.03 -0.64
C VAL A 62 -4.13 -10.38 -0.34
N TRP A 63 -4.82 -11.02 -1.30
CA TRP A 63 -5.38 -12.34 -1.07
C TRP A 63 -4.31 -13.40 -0.81
N ILE A 64 -3.22 -13.41 -1.59
CA ILE A 64 -2.10 -14.33 -1.38
C ILE A 64 -1.46 -14.10 0.00
N TRP A 65 -1.29 -12.83 0.41
CA TRP A 65 -0.76 -12.51 1.73
C TRP A 65 -1.72 -12.88 2.88
N THR A 66 -3.02 -12.56 2.77
CA THR A 66 -4.01 -12.84 3.81
C THR A 66 -4.23 -14.35 3.99
N SER A 67 -4.30 -15.10 2.89
CA SER A 67 -4.39 -16.57 2.95
C SER A 67 -3.18 -17.18 3.67
N GLN A 68 -1.97 -16.65 3.42
CA GLN A 68 -0.77 -17.06 4.13
C GLN A 68 -0.79 -16.69 5.60
N LEU A 69 -1.22 -15.47 5.93
CA LEU A 69 -1.33 -15.02 7.31
C LEU A 69 -2.25 -15.96 8.12
N HIS A 70 -3.39 -16.32 7.55
CA HIS A 70 -4.31 -17.27 8.18
C HIS A 70 -3.76 -18.69 8.27
N TYR A 71 -2.94 -19.10 7.30
CA TYR A 71 -2.24 -20.37 7.34
C TYR A 71 -1.22 -20.39 8.49
N ASP A 72 -0.35 -19.38 8.55
CA ASP A 72 0.71 -19.28 9.57
C ASP A 72 0.12 -19.17 10.98
N ALA A 73 -0.93 -18.36 11.16
CA ALA A 73 -1.60 -18.22 12.45
C ALA A 73 -2.21 -19.52 12.99
N ARG A 74 -2.48 -20.53 12.14
CA ARG A 74 -3.16 -21.77 12.52
C ARG A 74 -2.26 -23.00 12.53
N TYR A 75 -1.33 -23.07 11.59
CA TYR A 75 -0.60 -24.30 11.27
C TYR A 75 0.92 -24.15 11.38
N GLU A 76 1.45 -22.94 11.56
CA GLU A 76 2.89 -22.75 11.63
C GLU A 76 3.51 -23.59 12.77
N ALA A 77 4.39 -24.52 12.37
CA ALA A 77 5.24 -25.28 13.26
C ALA A 77 6.71 -24.95 12.99
N GLU A 78 7.56 -25.12 14.00
CA GLU A 78 9.02 -24.97 13.89
C GLU A 78 9.70 -26.15 13.17
N ASP A 79 9.19 -26.57 12.01
CA ASP A 79 9.75 -27.67 11.24
C ASP A 79 10.37 -27.20 9.91
N THR A 80 11.14 -28.09 9.28
CA THR A 80 11.82 -27.81 8.00
C THR A 80 10.83 -27.72 6.84
N PHE A 81 9.69 -28.42 6.94
CA PHE A 81 8.68 -28.44 5.89
C PHE A 81 8.01 -27.07 5.71
N HIS A 82 7.55 -26.45 6.79
CA HIS A 82 6.98 -25.11 6.78
C HIS A 82 8.01 -24.07 6.30
N ARG A 83 9.28 -24.24 6.65
CA ARG A 83 10.37 -23.37 6.14
C ARG A 83 10.55 -23.48 4.64
N ALA A 84 10.51 -24.69 4.08
CA ALA A 84 10.60 -24.91 2.64
C ALA A 84 9.40 -24.30 1.90
N LEU A 85 8.18 -24.44 2.43
CA LEU A 85 6.98 -23.82 1.85
C LEU A 85 7.04 -22.29 1.86
N LYS A 86 7.51 -21.67 2.95
CA LYS A 86 7.72 -20.22 3.00
C LYS A 86 8.76 -19.74 1.98
N SER A 87 9.82 -20.51 1.77
CA SER A 87 10.81 -20.20 0.72
C SER A 87 10.21 -20.30 -0.69
N LEU A 88 9.44 -21.36 -0.96
CA LEU A 88 8.73 -21.52 -2.23
C LEU A 88 7.76 -20.37 -2.48
N GLN A 89 7.02 -19.95 -1.45
CA GLN A 89 6.09 -18.85 -1.54
C GLN A 89 6.79 -17.51 -1.80
N LEU A 90 7.92 -17.26 -1.15
CA LEU A 90 8.75 -16.09 -1.40
C LEU A 90 9.15 -16.00 -2.88
N MET A 91 9.62 -17.12 -3.45
CA MET A 91 9.95 -17.21 -4.86
C MET A 91 8.76 -16.90 -5.77
N VAL A 92 7.57 -17.38 -5.40
CA VAL A 92 6.33 -17.09 -6.11
C VAL A 92 5.99 -15.59 -6.08
N PHE A 93 6.08 -14.92 -4.93
CA PHE A 93 5.83 -13.49 -4.85
C PHE A 93 6.78 -12.69 -5.75
N VAL A 94 8.08 -13.03 -5.74
CA VAL A 94 9.06 -12.38 -6.62
C VAL A 94 8.70 -12.57 -8.08
N PHE A 95 8.27 -13.77 -8.48
CA PHE A 95 7.82 -14.04 -9.84
C PHE A 95 6.56 -13.24 -10.22
N ILE A 96 5.58 -13.11 -9.32
CA ILE A 96 4.38 -12.27 -9.52
C ILE A 96 4.76 -10.79 -9.67
N GLY A 97 5.76 -10.32 -8.92
CA GLY A 97 6.29 -8.97 -9.07
C GLY A 97 7.01 -8.76 -10.39
N ALA A 98 7.83 -9.72 -10.82
CA ALA A 98 8.50 -9.67 -12.12
C ALA A 98 7.51 -9.69 -13.29
N ALA A 99 6.43 -10.47 -13.16
CA ALA A 99 5.36 -10.57 -14.16
C ALA A 99 4.36 -9.41 -14.12
N SER A 100 4.55 -8.43 -13.23
CA SER A 100 3.64 -7.30 -13.06
C SER A 100 3.76 -6.25 -14.17
N GLY A 101 4.91 -6.17 -14.85
CA GLY A 101 5.19 -5.19 -15.90
C GLY A 101 4.16 -5.22 -17.03
N GLY A 102 3.42 -4.12 -17.20
CA GLY A 102 2.36 -4.02 -18.20
C GLY A 102 1.10 -4.86 -17.91
N TRP A 103 0.89 -5.32 -16.67
CA TRP A 103 -0.34 -6.00 -16.23
C TRP A 103 -1.59 -5.22 -16.63
N SER A 104 -2.52 -5.89 -17.31
CA SER A 104 -3.86 -5.38 -17.55
C SER A 104 -4.78 -6.55 -17.88
N PRO A 105 -5.91 -6.71 -17.16
CA PRO A 105 -6.92 -7.70 -17.53
C PRO A 105 -7.42 -7.50 -18.97
N GLY A 106 -7.43 -6.26 -19.47
CA GLY A 106 -7.87 -5.92 -20.82
C GLY A 106 -6.97 -6.47 -21.93
N LYS A 107 -5.67 -6.68 -21.66
CA LYS A 107 -4.71 -7.25 -22.64
C LYS A 107 -4.96 -8.74 -22.95
N ILE A 108 -5.91 -9.38 -22.26
CA ILE A 108 -6.34 -10.76 -22.52
C ILE A 108 -7.38 -10.80 -23.67
N LEU A 109 -7.96 -9.66 -24.06
CA LEU A 109 -8.92 -9.55 -25.16
C LEU A 109 -8.21 -9.64 -26.54
N PRO A 110 -8.85 -10.21 -27.58
CA PRO A 110 -8.28 -10.28 -28.92
C PRO A 110 -8.03 -8.89 -29.53
N TYR A 111 -6.98 -8.82 -30.36
CA TYR A 111 -6.37 -7.63 -30.97
C TYR A 111 -7.34 -6.70 -31.73
N GLU A 112 -8.46 -7.20 -32.26
CA GLU A 112 -9.43 -6.39 -33.02
C GLU A 112 -10.12 -5.28 -32.20
N ASN A 113 -10.21 -5.43 -30.87
CA ASN A 113 -10.86 -4.43 -30.01
C ASN A 113 -9.85 -3.61 -29.17
N ALA A 114 -8.55 -3.92 -29.27
CA ALA A 114 -7.50 -3.26 -28.49
C ALA A 114 -7.03 -1.93 -29.09
N GLN A 115 -7.34 -1.66 -30.37
CA GLN A 115 -7.09 -0.38 -31.03
C GLN A 115 -7.84 0.80 -30.41
N GLN A 116 -8.87 0.57 -29.59
CA GLN A 116 -9.56 1.65 -28.87
C GLN A 116 -9.02 1.94 -27.46
N ILE A 117 -8.07 1.15 -26.93
CA ILE A 117 -7.65 1.34 -25.53
C ILE A 117 -6.17 1.66 -25.35
N HIS A 118 -5.19 1.13 -26.10
CA HIS A 118 -3.81 1.66 -26.08
C HIS A 118 -3.02 1.19 -27.31
N SER A 119 -2.73 2.09 -28.25
CA SER A 119 -1.82 1.87 -29.38
C SER A 119 -0.39 2.27 -29.00
N SER A 120 0.41 1.29 -28.58
CA SER A 120 1.88 1.41 -28.55
C SER A 120 2.50 0.36 -29.49
N PRO A 121 3.31 0.74 -30.49
CA PRO A 121 3.78 -0.15 -31.56
C PRO A 121 5.00 -1.03 -31.19
N SER A 122 5.21 -1.38 -29.92
CA SER A 122 6.35 -2.19 -29.49
C SER A 122 6.02 -3.41 -28.60
N ALA A 123 4.73 -3.70 -28.37
CA ALA A 123 4.32 -4.89 -27.62
C ALA A 123 4.40 -6.15 -28.49
N SER A 124 5.60 -6.74 -28.54
CA SER A 124 5.86 -8.10 -28.99
C SER A 124 4.79 -9.11 -28.48
N ARG A 125 4.64 -10.22 -29.21
CA ARG A 125 3.70 -11.36 -29.07
C ARG A 125 3.55 -12.04 -27.68
N THR A 126 3.89 -11.39 -26.56
CA THR A 126 4.03 -11.95 -25.21
C THR A 126 2.88 -11.73 -24.20
N PRO A 127 1.83 -10.89 -24.39
CA PRO A 127 0.90 -10.56 -23.29
C PRO A 127 -0.02 -11.71 -22.85
N SER A 128 -0.26 -12.71 -23.70
CA SER A 128 -1.03 -13.92 -23.32
C SER A 128 -0.28 -14.87 -22.39
N HIS A 129 1.05 -14.81 -22.38
CA HIS A 129 1.90 -15.67 -21.55
C HIS A 129 2.05 -15.14 -20.12
N ALA A 130 2.04 -13.82 -19.92
CA ALA A 130 2.10 -13.20 -18.59
C ALA A 130 0.83 -13.48 -17.76
N ALA A 131 -0.35 -13.37 -18.37
CA ALA A 131 -1.61 -13.74 -17.71
C ALA A 131 -1.67 -15.24 -17.37
N SER A 132 -1.26 -16.12 -18.28
CA SER A 132 -1.13 -17.57 -18.00
C SER A 132 -0.07 -17.87 -16.93
N CYS A 133 1.03 -17.11 -16.87
CA CYS A 133 2.06 -17.24 -15.85
C CYS A 133 1.56 -16.79 -14.47
N CYS A 134 0.91 -15.64 -14.33
CA CYS A 134 0.32 -15.19 -13.06
C CYS A 134 -0.73 -16.18 -12.53
N SER A 135 -1.58 -16.74 -13.40
CA SER A 135 -2.54 -17.78 -13.03
C SER A 135 -1.86 -19.09 -12.62
N SER A 136 -0.79 -19.49 -13.30
CA SER A 136 0.02 -20.66 -12.93
C SER A 136 0.76 -20.44 -11.61
N THR A 137 1.16 -19.21 -11.31
CA THR A 137 1.85 -18.86 -10.06
C THR A 137 0.88 -18.82 -8.89
N ALA A 138 -0.36 -18.34 -9.09
CA ALA A 138 -1.45 -18.46 -8.12
C ALA A 138 -1.77 -19.93 -7.80
N MET A 139 -1.75 -20.83 -8.80
CA MET A 139 -1.86 -22.28 -8.56
C MET A 139 -0.74 -22.82 -7.68
N VAL A 140 0.52 -22.36 -7.85
CA VAL A 140 1.65 -22.77 -7.01
C VAL A 140 1.53 -22.23 -5.58
N SER A 141 1.08 -20.98 -5.39
CA SER A 141 0.84 -20.42 -4.04
C SER A 141 -0.26 -21.18 -3.28
N LEU A 142 -1.34 -21.52 -4.00
CA LEU A 142 -2.53 -22.16 -3.46
C LEU A 142 -2.29 -23.66 -3.17
N SER A 143 -1.57 -24.35 -4.05
CA SER A 143 -1.14 -25.74 -3.82
C SER A 143 -0.09 -25.86 -2.70
N ALA A 144 0.78 -24.87 -2.52
CA ALA A 144 1.72 -24.81 -1.39
C ALA A 144 1.01 -24.61 -0.03
N CYS A 145 -0.07 -23.82 0.03
CA CYS A 145 -0.91 -23.67 1.23
C CYS A 145 -1.86 -24.85 1.50
N GLY A 146 -2.21 -25.63 0.47
CA GLY A 146 -3.11 -26.78 0.56
C GLY A 146 -2.44 -28.10 0.96
N ALA A 147 -1.21 -28.34 0.49
CA ALA A 147 -0.42 -29.52 0.81
C ALA A 147 -0.31 -29.87 2.31
N PRO A 148 -0.31 -28.90 3.26
CA PRO A 148 -0.26 -29.17 4.70
C PRO A 148 -1.63 -29.49 5.33
N LEU A 149 -2.75 -29.18 4.66
CA LEU A 149 -4.09 -29.45 5.21
C LEU A 149 -4.44 -30.95 5.14
N THR A 150 -3.93 -31.66 4.14
CA THR A 150 -4.13 -33.11 3.95
C THR A 150 -3.53 -33.95 5.11
N PRO A 151 -2.29 -33.72 5.58
CA PRO A 151 -1.77 -34.36 6.78
C PRO A 151 -2.53 -33.97 8.05
N VAL A 152 -3.02 -32.73 8.18
CA VAL A 152 -3.85 -32.30 9.32
C VAL A 152 -5.21 -33.01 9.35
N ILE A 153 -5.86 -33.16 8.20
CA ILE A 153 -7.13 -33.87 8.06
C ILE A 153 -6.95 -35.36 8.31
N SER A 154 -5.89 -35.96 7.77
CA SER A 154 -5.59 -37.39 7.96
C SER A 154 -5.14 -37.71 9.38
N ALA A 155 -4.34 -36.86 10.02
CA ALA A 155 -4.04 -36.95 11.45
C ALA A 155 -5.31 -36.75 12.29
N GLY A 156 -6.12 -35.73 12.01
CA GLY A 156 -7.39 -35.49 12.69
C GLY A 156 -8.35 -36.69 12.58
N ALA A 157 -8.40 -37.36 11.42
CA ALA A 157 -9.14 -38.59 11.22
C ALA A 157 -8.57 -39.76 12.05
N ARG A 158 -7.24 -39.94 12.08
CA ARG A 158 -6.57 -40.95 12.92
C ARG A 158 -6.88 -40.76 14.42
N TRP A 159 -6.96 -39.51 14.88
CA TRP A 159 -7.23 -39.17 16.28
C TRP A 159 -8.71 -38.85 16.57
N LYS A 160 -9.64 -39.16 15.66
CA LYS A 160 -11.10 -38.92 15.77
C LYS A 160 -11.49 -37.47 16.13
N ARG A 161 -10.66 -36.49 15.79
CA ARG A 161 -10.91 -35.06 16.04
C ARG A 161 -11.66 -34.45 14.85
N LYS A 162 -12.78 -33.77 15.12
CA LYS A 162 -13.51 -33.03 14.08
C LYS A 162 -12.72 -31.79 13.66
N VAL A 163 -12.38 -31.68 12.38
CA VAL A 163 -11.65 -30.54 11.78
C VAL A 163 -12.44 -29.93 10.60
N PRO A 164 -13.67 -29.42 10.87
CA PRO A 164 -14.56 -28.95 9.79
C PRO A 164 -13.98 -27.76 9.02
N GLY A 165 -13.26 -26.85 9.68
CA GLY A 165 -12.60 -25.71 9.02
C GLY A 165 -11.54 -26.14 8.00
N ALA A 166 -10.63 -27.05 8.37
CA ALA A 166 -9.60 -27.56 7.46
C ALA A 166 -10.22 -28.26 6.23
N ARG A 167 -11.28 -29.05 6.42
CA ARG A 167 -11.99 -29.71 5.30
C ARG A 167 -12.62 -28.69 4.36
N LEU A 168 -13.28 -27.67 4.90
CA LEU A 168 -13.93 -26.64 4.11
C LEU A 168 -12.90 -25.83 3.28
N THR A 169 -11.75 -25.48 3.88
CA THR A 169 -10.64 -24.83 3.15
C THR A 169 -10.07 -25.73 2.04
N SER A 170 -9.93 -27.04 2.28
CA SER A 170 -9.47 -27.97 1.24
C SER A 170 -10.47 -28.11 0.09
N ILE A 171 -11.78 -28.09 0.38
CA ILE A 171 -12.82 -28.13 -0.66
C ILE A 171 -12.79 -26.83 -1.48
N SER A 172 -12.76 -25.66 -0.85
CA SER A 172 -12.71 -24.38 -1.57
C SER A 172 -11.46 -24.27 -2.43
N LEU A 173 -10.32 -24.75 -1.93
CA LEU A 173 -9.08 -24.81 -2.68
C LEU A 173 -9.21 -25.73 -3.91
N GLY A 174 -9.81 -26.91 -3.76
CA GLY A 174 -10.05 -27.82 -4.89
C GLY A 174 -10.95 -27.20 -5.97
N VAL A 175 -11.99 -26.47 -5.55
CA VAL A 175 -12.87 -25.73 -6.47
C VAL A 175 -12.11 -24.61 -7.18
N SER A 176 -11.32 -23.83 -6.45
CA SER A 176 -10.49 -22.75 -7.01
C SER A 176 -9.49 -23.30 -8.04
N ILE A 177 -8.78 -24.38 -7.72
CA ILE A 177 -7.87 -25.05 -8.65
C ILE A 177 -8.61 -25.51 -9.91
N ALA A 178 -9.78 -26.12 -9.77
CA ALA A 178 -10.56 -26.55 -10.93
C ALA A 178 -10.97 -25.37 -11.82
N LEU A 179 -11.43 -24.25 -11.23
CA LEU A 179 -11.79 -23.04 -11.96
C LEU A 179 -10.60 -22.45 -12.73
N VAL A 180 -9.42 -22.42 -12.10
CA VAL A 180 -8.19 -21.92 -12.73
C VAL A 180 -7.72 -22.85 -13.85
N VAL A 181 -7.76 -24.18 -13.65
CA VAL A 181 -7.44 -25.16 -14.71
C VAL A 181 -8.36 -24.96 -15.91
N VAL A 182 -9.67 -24.84 -15.68
CA VAL A 182 -10.63 -24.54 -16.75
C VAL A 182 -10.27 -23.22 -17.43
N ALA A 183 -10.02 -22.14 -16.69
CA ALA A 183 -9.66 -20.84 -17.26
C ALA A 183 -8.37 -20.88 -18.11
N THR A 184 -7.35 -21.64 -17.68
CA THR A 184 -6.12 -21.82 -18.47
C THR A 184 -6.32 -22.63 -19.73
N SER A 185 -7.27 -23.57 -19.73
CA SER A 185 -7.60 -24.40 -20.90
C SER A 185 -8.42 -23.67 -21.97
N LEU A 186 -9.06 -22.54 -21.63
CA LEU A 186 -9.83 -21.74 -22.58
C LEU A 186 -8.89 -20.96 -23.50
N SER A 187 -9.17 -21.04 -24.81
CA SER A 187 -8.47 -20.25 -25.83
C SER A 187 -8.89 -18.77 -25.76
N ASN A 188 -8.11 -17.90 -26.38
CA ASN A 188 -8.36 -16.45 -26.36
C ASN A 188 -8.89 -15.96 -27.72
N SER A 189 -9.50 -16.84 -28.52
CA SER A 189 -9.84 -16.55 -29.93
C SER A 189 -11.00 -15.57 -30.10
N SER A 190 -11.88 -15.41 -29.09
CA SER A 190 -13.00 -14.47 -29.12
C SER A 190 -13.02 -13.59 -27.87
N GLY A 191 -13.54 -12.36 -28.00
CA GLY A 191 -13.64 -11.40 -26.89
C GLY A 191 -14.50 -11.92 -25.73
N THR A 192 -15.55 -12.69 -26.04
CA THR A 192 -16.40 -13.33 -25.04
C THR A 192 -15.62 -14.36 -24.23
N LEU A 193 -14.82 -15.20 -24.89
CA LEU A 193 -14.06 -16.26 -24.23
C LEU A 193 -12.96 -15.69 -23.32
N ALA A 194 -12.33 -14.59 -23.74
CA ALA A 194 -11.39 -13.84 -22.93
C ALA A 194 -12.03 -13.25 -21.65
N ARG A 195 -13.25 -12.68 -21.74
CA ARG A 195 -13.99 -12.20 -20.55
C ARG A 195 -14.34 -13.35 -19.61
N VAL A 196 -14.78 -14.49 -20.14
CA VAL A 196 -15.07 -15.70 -19.34
C VAL A 196 -13.81 -16.19 -18.63
N LYS A 197 -12.66 -16.20 -19.30
CA LYS A 197 -11.37 -16.56 -18.70
C LYS A 197 -11.00 -15.67 -17.50
N ILE A 198 -11.14 -14.35 -17.66
CA ILE A 198 -10.92 -13.39 -16.56
C ILE A 198 -11.91 -13.66 -15.40
N ALA A 199 -13.18 -13.83 -15.72
CA ALA A 199 -14.22 -14.07 -14.72
C ALA A 199 -13.94 -15.35 -13.90
N LEU A 200 -13.51 -16.43 -14.55
CA LEU A 200 -13.17 -17.69 -13.87
C LEU A 200 -11.96 -17.55 -12.93
N PHE A 201 -10.93 -16.77 -13.30
CA PHE A 201 -9.80 -16.51 -12.41
C PHE A 201 -10.21 -15.76 -11.15
N TYR A 202 -10.94 -14.65 -11.30
CA TYR A 202 -11.40 -13.87 -10.14
C TYR A 202 -12.47 -14.61 -9.32
N LEU A 203 -13.26 -15.48 -9.95
CA LEU A 203 -14.21 -16.34 -9.25
C LEU A 203 -13.50 -17.33 -8.33
N GLY A 204 -12.36 -17.92 -8.75
CA GLY A 204 -11.56 -18.79 -7.90
C GLY A 204 -11.11 -18.10 -6.61
N ILE A 205 -10.53 -16.90 -6.75
CA ILE A 205 -10.12 -16.05 -5.62
C ILE A 205 -11.33 -15.71 -4.74
N ALA A 206 -12.46 -15.33 -5.34
CA ALA A 206 -13.67 -14.97 -4.60
C ALA A 206 -14.23 -16.15 -3.79
N VAL A 207 -14.22 -17.36 -4.34
CA VAL A 207 -14.67 -18.58 -3.64
C VAL A 207 -13.85 -18.81 -2.38
N GLU A 208 -12.52 -18.69 -2.47
CA GLU A 208 -11.65 -18.87 -1.30
C GLU A 208 -11.83 -17.76 -0.27
N MET A 209 -11.94 -16.51 -0.73
CA MET A 209 -12.18 -15.34 0.11
C MET A 209 -13.47 -15.48 0.91
N VAL A 210 -14.58 -15.78 0.23
CA VAL A 210 -15.88 -16.02 0.87
C VAL A 210 -15.79 -17.17 1.86
N THR A 211 -15.11 -18.26 1.49
CA THR A 211 -14.96 -19.43 2.36
C THR A 211 -14.16 -19.10 3.63
N ALA A 212 -13.05 -18.36 3.50
CA ALA A 212 -12.22 -17.96 4.63
C ALA A 212 -12.99 -17.07 5.60
N PHE A 213 -13.67 -16.03 5.10
CA PHE A 213 -14.48 -15.15 5.96
C PHE A 213 -15.66 -15.88 6.58
N PHE A 214 -16.35 -16.75 5.82
CA PHE A 214 -17.44 -17.57 6.33
C PHE A 214 -17.00 -18.42 7.52
N GLN A 215 -15.83 -19.05 7.43
CA GLN A 215 -15.27 -19.85 8.52
C GLN A 215 -15.04 -19.05 9.81
N VAL A 216 -14.54 -17.80 9.70
CA VAL A 216 -14.27 -16.95 10.86
C VAL A 216 -15.56 -16.40 11.47
N ILE A 217 -16.51 -15.94 10.65
CA ILE A 217 -17.81 -15.39 11.11
C ILE A 217 -18.63 -16.45 11.85
N TRP A 218 -18.63 -17.69 11.36
CA TRP A 218 -19.39 -18.80 11.94
C TRP A 218 -18.63 -19.62 12.98
N GLY A 219 -17.37 -19.25 13.28
CA GLY A 219 -16.56 -19.93 14.30
C GLY A 219 -16.26 -21.40 13.98
N ILE A 220 -16.32 -21.79 12.70
CA ILE A 220 -16.18 -23.18 12.25
C ILE A 220 -14.73 -23.67 12.46
N SER A 221 -13.76 -22.76 12.44
CA SER A 221 -12.33 -23.09 12.48
C SER A 221 -11.72 -23.13 13.89
N GLY A 222 -12.55 -23.16 14.95
CA GLY A 222 -12.09 -23.18 16.35
C GLY A 222 -11.57 -21.82 16.83
N PRO A 223 -11.17 -21.68 18.11
CA PRO A 223 -10.61 -20.44 18.64
C PRO A 223 -9.34 -20.08 17.87
N THR A 224 -9.33 -18.90 17.27
CA THR A 224 -8.15 -18.30 16.65
C THR A 224 -7.07 -18.10 17.71
N ALA A 225 -6.16 -19.05 17.85
CA ALA A 225 -4.89 -18.84 18.52
C ALA A 225 -3.99 -18.05 17.54
N SER A 226 -4.24 -16.78 17.21
CA SER A 226 -4.08 -15.65 18.12
C SER A 226 -4.54 -14.36 17.42
N ASP A 227 -5.64 -13.76 17.88
CA ASP A 227 -6.10 -12.42 17.44
C ASP A 227 -4.94 -11.40 17.54
N GLU A 228 -4.09 -11.52 18.57
CA GLU A 228 -2.88 -10.71 18.73
C GLU A 228 -1.91 -10.82 17.53
N TYR A 229 -1.63 -12.03 17.03
CA TYR A 229 -0.70 -12.23 15.92
C TYR A 229 -1.24 -11.66 14.62
N VAL A 230 -2.51 -11.96 14.30
CA VAL A 230 -3.15 -11.44 13.08
C VAL A 230 -3.19 -9.91 13.12
N ALA A 231 -3.55 -9.33 14.28
CA ALA A 231 -3.59 -7.89 14.46
C ALA A 231 -2.21 -7.23 14.33
N GLU A 232 -1.15 -7.86 14.86
CA GLU A 232 0.23 -7.40 14.72
C GLU A 232 0.64 -7.35 13.23
N ARG A 233 0.28 -8.39 12.46
CA ARG A 233 0.62 -8.49 11.02
C ARG A 233 -0.14 -7.48 10.17
N TYR A 234 -1.43 -7.29 10.40
CA TYR A 234 -2.20 -6.23 9.73
C TYR A 234 -1.70 -4.82 10.12
N GLY A 235 -1.27 -4.63 11.38
CA GLY A 235 -0.63 -3.39 11.82
C GLY A 235 0.70 -3.14 11.09
N ALA A 236 1.55 -4.17 10.98
CA ALA A 236 2.80 -4.11 10.22
C ALA A 236 2.53 -3.79 8.74
N LEU A 237 1.63 -4.53 8.07
CA LEU A 237 1.26 -4.28 6.67
C LEU A 237 0.79 -2.83 6.45
N SER A 238 -0.02 -2.30 7.38
CA SER A 238 -0.50 -0.91 7.31
C SER A 238 0.66 0.10 7.38
N LEU A 239 1.65 -0.13 8.25
CA LEU A 239 2.85 0.71 8.33
C LEU A 239 3.67 0.65 7.05
N ILE A 240 3.79 -0.54 6.45
CA ILE A 240 4.58 -0.67 5.24
C ILE A 240 3.88 -0.02 4.03
N ILE A 241 2.55 -0.12 3.93
CA ILE A 241 1.77 0.64 2.91
C ILE A 241 1.95 2.16 3.10
N LEU A 242 1.97 2.65 4.34
CA LEU A 242 2.32 4.06 4.59
C LEU A 242 3.75 4.39 4.16
N GLY A 243 4.69 3.47 4.39
CA GLY A 243 6.08 3.57 3.94
C GLY A 243 6.23 3.67 2.42
N GLU A 244 5.45 2.90 1.64
CA GLU A 244 5.45 3.00 0.17
C GLU A 244 5.01 4.40 -0.30
N GLY A 245 4.03 5.00 0.38
CA GLY A 245 3.63 6.38 0.13
C GLY A 245 4.78 7.38 0.34
N PHE A 246 5.59 7.21 1.40
CA PHE A 246 6.78 8.04 1.62
C PHE A 246 7.85 7.82 0.54
N LEU A 247 8.07 6.57 0.13
CA LEU A 247 9.07 6.23 -0.89
C LEU A 247 8.70 6.87 -2.24
N SER A 248 7.44 6.74 -2.64
CA SER A 248 6.96 7.33 -3.90
C SER A 248 6.90 8.86 -3.86
N LEU A 249 6.54 9.47 -2.72
CA LEU A 249 6.65 10.91 -2.52
C LEU A 249 8.09 11.41 -2.64
N THR A 250 9.06 10.66 -2.11
CA THR A 250 10.49 11.03 -2.19
C THR A 250 10.98 11.00 -3.64
N ARG A 251 10.55 10.03 -4.45
CA ARG A 251 10.86 9.98 -5.89
C ARG A 251 10.26 11.18 -6.63
N ALA A 252 8.96 11.44 -6.43
CA ALA A 252 8.28 12.57 -7.07
C ALA A 252 8.90 13.91 -6.66
N PHE A 253 9.28 14.06 -5.39
CA PHE A 253 10.00 15.24 -4.91
C PHE A 253 11.40 15.36 -5.53
N GLY A 254 12.13 14.25 -5.67
CA GLY A 254 13.43 14.22 -6.35
C GLY A 254 13.33 14.65 -7.81
N ASN A 255 12.34 14.15 -8.55
CA ASN A 255 12.06 14.57 -9.93
C ASN A 255 11.69 16.06 -9.99
N ALA A 256 10.88 16.52 -9.05
CA ALA A 256 10.51 17.92 -8.94
C ALA A 256 11.63 18.84 -8.42
N LEU A 257 12.75 18.32 -7.94
CA LEU A 257 13.92 19.11 -7.56
C LEU A 257 14.91 19.26 -8.72
N SER A 258 14.67 18.61 -9.86
CA SER A 258 15.47 18.80 -11.07
C SER A 258 15.50 20.28 -11.48
N THR A 259 16.59 20.70 -12.14
CA THR A 259 17.00 22.10 -12.38
C THR A 259 15.88 23.01 -12.91
N LEU A 260 14.94 22.47 -13.68
CA LEU A 260 13.79 23.20 -14.24
C LEU A 260 12.87 23.81 -13.18
N VAL A 261 12.82 23.24 -11.97
CA VAL A 261 11.93 23.67 -10.86
C VAL A 261 12.74 24.30 -9.71
N SER A 262 14.07 24.40 -9.86
CA SER A 262 15.06 24.77 -8.82
C SER A 262 14.84 26.16 -8.18
N GLU A 263 14.07 27.06 -8.80
CA GLU A 263 13.62 28.27 -8.10
C GLU A 263 12.48 27.93 -7.13
N ALA A 264 12.95 27.55 -5.94
CA ALA A 264 12.25 27.25 -4.71
C ALA A 264 10.99 28.11 -4.43
N ASN A 265 9.87 27.77 -5.08
CA ASN A 265 8.56 28.29 -4.72
C ASN A 265 8.21 27.77 -3.31
N PHE A 266 8.22 28.64 -2.30
CA PHE A 266 7.84 28.31 -0.91
C PHE A 266 6.50 27.55 -0.84
N ALA A 267 5.55 27.89 -1.73
CA ALA A 267 4.27 27.23 -1.86
C ALA A 267 4.41 25.73 -2.19
N PHE A 268 5.36 25.34 -3.05
CA PHE A 268 5.58 23.94 -3.44
C PHE A 268 6.09 23.10 -2.26
N TYR A 269 7.12 23.58 -1.54
CA TYR A 269 7.61 22.88 -0.35
C TYR A 269 6.53 22.74 0.72
N LEU A 270 5.72 23.78 0.91
CA LEU A 270 4.59 23.73 1.84
C LEU A 270 3.61 22.60 1.49
N GLN A 271 3.31 22.37 0.21
CA GLN A 271 2.45 21.25 -0.20
C GLN A 271 3.05 19.89 0.18
N ILE A 272 4.35 19.69 -0.02
CA ILE A 272 5.02 18.44 0.34
C ILE A 272 4.96 18.22 1.86
N PHE A 273 5.20 19.26 2.66
CA PHE A 273 5.04 19.19 4.10
C PHE A 273 3.60 18.85 4.51
N LEU A 274 2.60 19.40 3.82
CA LEU A 274 1.19 19.06 4.05
C LEU A 274 0.87 17.60 3.70
N ILE A 275 1.45 17.03 2.64
CA ILE A 275 1.29 15.61 2.29
C ILE A 275 1.89 14.72 3.40
N ILE A 276 3.11 15.01 3.85
CA ILE A 276 3.75 14.30 4.97
C ILE A 276 2.88 14.37 6.22
N PHE A 277 2.32 15.54 6.48
CA PHE A 277 1.41 15.77 7.58
C PHE A 277 0.10 14.96 7.46
N VAL A 278 -0.48 14.83 6.26
CA VAL A 278 -1.64 13.97 5.99
C VAL A 278 -1.29 12.50 6.26
N ILE A 279 -0.13 12.02 5.81
CA ILE A 279 0.32 10.64 6.08
C ILE A 279 0.48 10.40 7.58
N PHE A 280 1.04 11.36 8.32
CA PHE A 280 1.12 11.32 9.78
C PHE A 280 -0.27 11.26 10.47
N CYS A 281 -1.25 11.99 9.94
CA CYS A 281 -2.62 11.91 10.43
C CYS A 281 -3.23 10.53 10.21
N ILE A 282 -3.02 9.91 9.03
CA ILE A 282 -3.48 8.54 8.75
C ILE A 282 -2.86 7.56 9.74
N TRP A 283 -1.54 7.66 9.96
CA TRP A 283 -0.85 6.85 10.97
C TRP A 283 -1.51 7.01 12.36
N THR A 284 -1.83 8.24 12.75
CA THR A 284 -2.51 8.51 14.02
C THR A 284 -3.89 7.85 14.08
N PHE A 285 -4.70 7.95 13.03
CA PHE A 285 -6.02 7.30 12.98
C PHE A 285 -5.95 5.75 13.02
N LEU A 286 -4.88 5.17 12.48
CA LEU A 286 -4.66 3.72 12.49
C LEU A 286 -4.20 3.20 13.86
N PHE A 287 -3.35 3.94 14.59
CA PHE A 287 -2.69 3.40 15.78
C PHE A 287 -3.13 4.00 17.12
N PHE A 288 -3.74 5.19 17.16
CA PHE A 288 -4.02 5.86 18.44
C PHE A 288 -4.95 5.07 19.40
N HIS A 289 -5.92 4.32 18.86
CA HIS A 289 -6.83 3.46 19.64
C HIS A 289 -6.53 1.95 19.46
N PHE A 290 -5.37 1.59 18.93
CA PHE A 290 -5.02 0.20 18.70
C PHE A 290 -4.30 -0.39 19.91
N ARG A 291 -4.95 -1.33 20.61
CA ARG A 291 -4.34 -2.15 21.65
C ARG A 291 -4.35 -3.61 21.22
N LYS A 292 -3.17 -4.23 21.20
CA LYS A 292 -3.00 -5.62 20.78
C LYS A 292 -3.62 -6.64 21.76
N THR A 293 -3.71 -6.27 23.04
CA THR A 293 -4.18 -7.13 24.14
C THR A 293 -5.69 -7.15 24.31
N ASP A 294 -6.42 -6.31 23.56
CA ASP A 294 -7.87 -6.26 23.67
C ASP A 294 -8.47 -7.55 23.09
N THR A 295 -9.21 -8.29 23.91
CA THR A 295 -9.84 -9.53 23.49
C THR A 295 -11.11 -9.23 22.70
N VAL A 296 -11.11 -9.54 21.41
CA VAL A 296 -12.24 -9.29 20.52
C VAL A 296 -12.96 -10.60 20.21
N SER A 297 -14.29 -10.56 20.11
CA SER A 297 -15.07 -11.72 19.66
C SER A 297 -14.68 -12.10 18.22
N SER A 298 -14.65 -13.40 17.88
CA SER A 298 -14.21 -13.87 16.56
C SER A 298 -14.95 -13.20 15.38
N ARG A 299 -16.26 -12.92 15.52
CA ARG A 299 -17.05 -12.20 14.49
C ARG A 299 -16.57 -10.77 14.25
N ARG A 300 -16.29 -10.04 15.33
CA ARG A 300 -15.77 -8.67 15.26
C ARG A 300 -14.34 -8.64 14.73
N SER A 301 -13.51 -9.63 15.06
CA SER A 301 -12.18 -9.80 14.45
C SER A 301 -12.28 -10.02 12.94
N ALA A 302 -13.18 -10.89 12.48
CA ALA A 302 -13.39 -11.14 11.06
C ALA A 302 -13.82 -9.88 10.29
N LEU A 303 -14.76 -9.11 10.85
CA LEU A 303 -15.21 -7.85 10.26
C LEU A 303 -14.09 -6.81 10.29
N TRP A 304 -13.29 -6.78 11.36
CA TRP A 304 -12.14 -5.88 11.48
C TRP A 304 -11.10 -6.19 10.40
N GLU A 305 -10.76 -7.47 10.18
CA GLU A 305 -9.89 -7.94 9.09
C GLU A 305 -10.47 -7.56 7.71
N LEU A 306 -11.77 -7.79 7.50
CA LEU A 306 -12.46 -7.46 6.24
C LEU A 306 -12.39 -5.96 5.91
N VAL A 307 -12.48 -5.09 6.92
CA VAL A 307 -12.38 -3.63 6.72
C VAL A 307 -10.96 -3.18 6.35
N HIS A 308 -9.90 -3.93 6.67
CA HIS A 308 -8.54 -3.57 6.25
C HIS A 308 -8.38 -3.62 4.73
N PHE A 309 -9.03 -4.56 4.06
CA PHE A 309 -8.94 -4.70 2.61
C PHE A 309 -9.33 -3.39 1.86
N PRO A 310 -10.55 -2.85 2.01
CA PRO A 310 -10.91 -1.60 1.35
C PRO A 310 -10.14 -0.40 1.94
N LEU A 311 -9.71 -0.46 3.21
CA LEU A 311 -8.96 0.62 3.86
C LEU A 311 -7.56 0.77 3.25
N HIS A 312 -6.84 -0.32 3.07
CA HIS A 312 -5.51 -0.34 2.45
C HIS A 312 -5.57 0.14 1.00
N PHE A 313 -6.58 -0.29 0.24
CA PHE A 313 -6.80 0.22 -1.12
C PHE A 313 -7.10 1.72 -1.12
N ALA A 314 -7.96 2.22 -0.22
CA ALA A 314 -8.26 3.65 -0.13
C ALA A 314 -7.03 4.48 0.28
N ILE A 315 -6.15 3.95 1.14
CA ILE A 315 -4.88 4.59 1.50
C ILE A 315 -3.96 4.67 0.27
N LEU A 316 -3.82 3.59 -0.50
CA LEU A 316 -3.02 3.58 -1.74
C LEU A 316 -3.56 4.57 -2.77
N LEU A 317 -4.88 4.62 -2.95
CA LEU A 317 -5.51 5.57 -3.87
C LEU A 317 -5.26 7.02 -3.43
N LEU A 318 -5.38 7.30 -2.13
CA LEU A 318 -5.08 8.63 -1.58
C LEU A 318 -3.61 9.01 -1.78
N GLN A 319 -2.69 8.08 -1.52
CA GLN A 319 -1.25 8.30 -1.75
C GLN A 319 -0.97 8.59 -3.22
N ALA A 320 -1.52 7.80 -4.14
CA ALA A 320 -1.34 8.01 -5.57
C ALA A 320 -1.90 9.37 -6.03
N SER A 321 -3.08 9.79 -5.55
CA SER A 321 -3.62 11.11 -5.87
C SER A 321 -2.77 12.27 -5.32
N MET A 322 -2.19 12.12 -4.12
CA MET A 322 -1.27 13.13 -3.57
C MET A 322 0.06 13.19 -4.33
N ILE A 323 0.58 12.06 -4.79
CA ILE A 323 1.79 11.99 -5.62
C ILE A 323 1.52 12.63 -6.98
N ASN A 324 0.41 12.28 -7.63
CA ASN A 324 0.04 12.87 -8.92
C ASN A 324 -0.16 14.40 -8.82
N TYR A 325 -0.67 14.90 -7.68
CA TYR A 325 -0.72 16.34 -7.41
C TYR A 325 0.67 17.00 -7.40
N VAL A 326 1.70 16.34 -6.84
CA VAL A 326 3.08 16.86 -6.86
C VAL A 326 3.63 16.84 -8.28
N THR A 327 3.41 15.75 -9.01
CA THR A 327 3.86 15.58 -10.40
C THR A 327 3.24 16.61 -11.35
N ILE A 328 1.93 16.85 -11.27
CA ILE A 328 1.28 17.86 -12.14
C ILE A 328 1.74 19.28 -11.80
N HIS A 329 1.99 19.57 -10.52
CA HIS A 329 2.48 20.88 -10.11
C HIS A 329 3.91 21.13 -10.61
N SER A 330 4.81 20.14 -10.50
CA SER A 330 6.16 20.26 -11.04
C SER A 330 6.17 20.34 -12.56
N PHE A 331 5.33 19.54 -13.23
CA PHE A 331 5.09 19.63 -14.68
C PHE A 331 4.64 21.02 -15.11
N TYR A 332 3.66 21.59 -14.41
CA TYR A 332 3.14 22.92 -14.72
C TYR A 332 4.23 23.99 -14.61
N VAL A 333 4.99 23.99 -13.51
CA VAL A 333 6.08 24.96 -13.32
C VAL A 333 7.15 24.81 -14.40
N ALA A 334 7.50 23.57 -14.74
CA ALA A 334 8.48 23.29 -15.79
C ALA A 334 8.01 23.78 -17.17
N ILE A 335 6.78 23.45 -17.58
CA ILE A 335 6.21 23.89 -18.86
C ILE A 335 6.13 25.42 -18.94
N GLN A 336 5.68 26.11 -17.90
CA GLN A 336 5.60 27.57 -17.90
C GLN A 336 6.96 28.23 -18.09
N ARG A 337 7.99 27.72 -17.40
CA ARG A 337 9.36 28.23 -17.53
C ARG A 337 9.90 27.97 -18.94
N THR A 338 9.70 26.76 -19.44
CA THR A 338 10.15 26.36 -20.77
C THR A 338 9.46 27.13 -21.89
N LEU A 339 8.17 27.45 -21.74
CA LEU A 339 7.45 28.36 -22.63
C LEU A 339 8.04 29.76 -22.59
N GLY A 340 8.34 30.31 -21.40
CA GLY A 340 9.00 31.61 -21.29
C GLY A 340 10.36 31.66 -22.00
N TYR A 341 11.15 30.59 -21.92
CA TYR A 341 12.41 30.47 -22.66
C TYR A 341 12.18 30.39 -24.17
N PHE A 342 11.21 29.60 -24.61
CA PHE A 342 10.86 29.46 -26.02
C PHE A 342 10.35 30.79 -26.61
N ASP A 343 9.44 31.47 -25.91
CA ASP A 343 8.91 32.79 -26.32
C ASP A 343 10.02 33.83 -26.43
N THR A 344 10.97 33.83 -25.49
CA THR A 344 12.14 34.74 -25.54
C THR A 344 12.99 34.47 -26.79
N ALA A 345 13.24 33.20 -27.12
CA ALA A 345 14.01 32.83 -28.31
C ALA A 345 13.27 33.16 -29.61
N VAL A 346 11.96 32.88 -29.68
CA VAL A 346 11.12 33.17 -30.86
C VAL A 346 11.00 34.68 -31.08
N LEU A 347 10.80 35.48 -30.01
CA LEU A 347 10.74 36.94 -30.11
C LEU A 347 12.07 37.54 -30.59
N ALA A 348 13.21 37.00 -30.14
CA ALA A 348 14.52 37.44 -30.62
C ALA A 348 14.65 37.18 -32.14
N LEU A 349 14.26 35.98 -32.58
CA LEU A 349 14.28 35.58 -34.00
C LEU A 349 13.34 36.46 -34.85
N ALA A 350 12.13 36.70 -34.38
CA ALA A 350 11.12 37.50 -35.08
C ALA A 350 11.54 38.97 -35.25
N ASN A 351 12.29 39.51 -34.28
CA ASN A 351 12.84 40.87 -34.36
C ASN A 351 14.16 40.95 -35.15
N GLY A 352 14.69 39.83 -35.63
CA GLY A 352 15.99 39.77 -36.32
C GLY A 352 17.19 40.04 -35.39
N THR A 353 17.00 39.93 -34.07
CA THR A 353 18.03 40.16 -33.05
C THR A 353 18.55 38.84 -32.51
N GLU A 354 19.86 38.74 -32.26
CA GLU A 354 20.41 37.58 -31.54
C GLU A 354 20.10 37.65 -30.03
N LEU A 355 19.95 36.49 -29.40
CA LEU A 355 19.87 36.37 -27.94
C LEU A 355 21.13 36.94 -27.28
N THR A 356 20.98 37.56 -26.11
CA THR A 356 22.13 37.98 -25.30
C THR A 356 22.87 36.75 -24.80
N THR A 357 24.20 36.83 -24.65
CA THR A 357 25.03 35.69 -24.20
C THR A 357 24.53 35.09 -22.87
N ALA A 358 24.14 35.94 -21.93
CA ALA A 358 23.57 35.48 -20.65
C ALA A 358 22.22 34.74 -20.80
N ALA A 359 21.34 35.19 -21.70
CA ALA A 359 20.07 34.52 -21.95
C ALA A 359 20.27 33.21 -22.73
N PHE A 360 21.21 33.19 -23.67
CA PHE A 360 21.58 31.99 -24.40
C PHE A 360 22.14 30.91 -23.47
N ASP A 361 23.08 31.28 -22.59
CA ASP A 361 23.66 30.37 -21.60
C ASP A 361 22.60 29.82 -20.62
N ASP A 362 21.67 30.67 -20.16
CA ASP A 362 20.60 30.26 -19.25
C ASP A 362 19.62 29.28 -19.92
N ILE A 363 19.17 29.59 -21.14
CA ILE A 363 18.25 28.73 -21.89
C ILE A 363 18.93 27.40 -22.24
N SER A 364 20.17 27.45 -22.71
CA SER A 364 20.96 26.26 -23.06
C SER A 364 21.12 25.34 -21.85
N LEU A 365 21.52 25.88 -20.70
CA LEU A 365 21.69 25.11 -19.47
C LEU A 365 20.39 24.42 -19.00
N HIS A 366 19.25 25.10 -19.12
CA HIS A 366 17.96 24.53 -18.71
C HIS A 366 17.42 23.52 -19.72
N LEU A 367 17.48 23.78 -21.03
CA LEU A 367 16.95 22.89 -22.06
C LEU A 367 17.85 21.67 -22.30
N ASP A 368 19.17 21.80 -22.18
CA ASP A 368 20.09 20.67 -22.33
C ASP A 368 19.92 19.64 -21.20
N SER A 369 19.39 20.06 -20.04
CA SER A 369 19.01 19.14 -18.96
C SER A 369 17.91 18.14 -19.35
N LEU A 370 17.15 18.41 -20.41
CA LEU A 370 16.10 17.55 -20.94
C LEU A 370 16.62 16.44 -21.88
N ALA A 371 17.93 16.45 -22.21
CA ALA A 371 18.57 15.49 -23.12
C ALA A 371 17.85 15.36 -24.48
N ILE A 372 17.46 16.51 -25.06
CA ILE A 372 16.78 16.62 -26.36
C ILE A 372 17.81 16.52 -27.49
N ILE A 373 17.40 15.97 -28.65
CA ILE A 373 18.25 15.83 -29.83
C ILE A 373 17.55 16.51 -31.02
N PRO A 374 18.16 17.52 -31.68
CA PRO A 374 19.45 18.16 -31.36
C PRO A 374 19.40 19.02 -30.09
N ASN A 375 20.57 19.40 -29.55
CA ASN A 375 20.65 20.31 -28.40
C ASN A 375 20.16 21.72 -28.76
N PHE A 376 19.88 22.55 -27.74
CA PHE A 376 19.29 23.87 -27.98
C PHE A 376 20.16 24.76 -28.87
N GLU A 377 21.47 24.75 -28.63
CA GLU A 377 22.46 25.52 -29.41
C GLU A 377 22.39 25.20 -30.89
N THR A 378 22.53 23.93 -31.28
CA THR A 378 22.48 23.53 -32.69
C THR A 378 21.15 23.92 -33.33
N ARG A 379 20.03 23.72 -32.60
CA ARG A 379 18.71 24.00 -33.15
C ARG A 379 18.45 25.50 -33.31
N TYR A 380 18.94 26.30 -32.38
CA TYR A 380 18.83 27.75 -32.44
C TYR A 380 19.66 28.31 -33.60
N GLU A 381 20.88 27.81 -33.82
CA GLU A 381 21.72 28.19 -34.95
C GLU A 381 21.07 27.87 -36.31
N GLU A 382 20.45 26.68 -36.44
CA GLU A 382 19.68 26.30 -37.63
C GLU A 382 18.53 27.29 -37.89
N LEU A 383 17.76 27.64 -36.85
CA LEU A 383 16.64 28.58 -36.97
C LEU A 383 17.10 30.00 -37.33
N VAL A 384 18.22 30.47 -36.77
CA VAL A 384 18.83 31.76 -37.13
C VAL A 384 19.32 31.76 -38.57
N ALA A 385 19.91 30.66 -39.03
CA ALA A 385 20.37 30.53 -40.42
C ALA A 385 19.20 30.62 -41.41
N ILE A 386 18.09 29.91 -41.13
CA ILE A 386 16.87 29.97 -41.96
C ILE A 386 16.26 31.37 -41.94
N ALA A 387 16.19 32.02 -40.76
CA ALA A 387 15.60 33.34 -40.62
C ALA A 387 16.38 34.45 -41.37
N ARG A 388 17.67 34.23 -41.66
CA ARG A 388 18.54 35.17 -42.40
C ARG A 388 18.51 34.97 -43.92
N GLU A 389 17.97 33.86 -44.40
CA GLU A 389 17.94 33.54 -45.83
C GLU A 389 16.82 34.33 -46.52
N GLU A 390 17.10 34.97 -47.67
CA GLU A 390 16.11 35.76 -48.42
C GLU A 390 14.98 34.90 -49.02
N SER A 391 15.26 33.62 -49.32
CA SER A 391 14.30 32.67 -49.87
C SER A 391 14.46 31.28 -49.23
N PRO A 392 14.02 31.09 -47.99
CA PRO A 392 14.28 29.86 -47.25
C PRO A 392 13.53 28.68 -47.87
N ILE A 393 14.19 27.53 -48.00
CA ILE A 393 13.55 26.28 -48.45
C ILE A 393 12.69 25.68 -47.32
N GLN A 394 13.02 25.98 -46.06
CA GLN A 394 12.35 25.43 -44.88
C GLN A 394 11.60 26.51 -44.10
N ASP A 395 10.46 26.14 -43.52
CA ASP A 395 9.68 27.02 -42.65
C ASP A 395 10.21 27.00 -41.20
N ALA A 396 10.77 28.12 -40.75
CA ALA A 396 11.32 28.27 -39.40
C ALA A 396 10.26 28.09 -38.29
N PHE A 397 9.02 28.47 -38.54
CA PHE A 397 7.94 28.36 -37.57
C PHE A 397 7.57 26.89 -37.32
N VAL A 398 7.36 26.13 -38.40
CA VAL A 398 7.03 24.70 -38.31
C VAL A 398 8.18 23.93 -37.67
N LEU A 399 9.42 24.27 -38.02
CA LEU A 399 10.62 23.66 -37.45
C LEU A 399 10.78 23.95 -35.94
N GLY A 400 10.45 25.17 -35.52
CA GLY A 400 10.40 25.58 -34.11
C GLY A 400 9.29 24.86 -33.34
N ALA A 401 8.10 24.70 -33.94
CA ALA A 401 6.99 23.96 -33.34
C ALA A 401 7.33 22.47 -33.12
N GLN A 402 7.99 21.83 -34.10
CA GLN A 402 8.50 20.45 -33.96
C GLN A 402 9.47 20.32 -32.79
N TYR A 403 10.39 21.26 -32.65
CA TYR A 403 11.34 21.27 -31.54
C TYR A 403 10.65 21.49 -30.20
N PHE A 404 9.68 22.39 -30.15
CA PHE A 404 8.88 22.62 -28.95
C PHE A 404 8.07 21.38 -28.55
N GLY A 405 7.55 20.61 -29.50
CA GLY A 405 6.94 19.30 -29.22
C GLY A 405 7.90 18.31 -28.56
N GLN A 406 9.16 18.25 -29.01
CA GLN A 406 10.20 17.45 -28.36
C GLN A 406 10.54 17.94 -26.95
N ILE A 407 10.54 19.27 -26.76
CA ILE A 407 10.73 19.88 -25.45
C ILE A 407 9.61 19.46 -24.49
N ILE A 408 8.33 19.49 -24.91
CA ILE A 408 7.20 19.03 -24.10
C ILE A 408 7.41 17.57 -23.66
N LEU A 409 7.83 16.68 -24.58
CA LEU A 409 8.15 15.29 -24.25
C LEU A 409 9.30 15.17 -23.25
N GLY A 410 10.34 15.98 -23.42
CA GLY A 410 11.46 16.07 -22.49
C GLY A 410 10.98 16.46 -21.09
N VAL A 411 10.15 17.50 -20.99
CA VAL A 411 9.58 17.96 -19.72
C VAL A 411 8.71 16.90 -19.07
N CYS A 412 7.87 16.20 -19.84
CA CYS A 412 7.06 15.08 -19.33
C CYS A 412 7.96 13.99 -18.74
N LYS A 413 9.04 13.62 -19.43
CA LYS A 413 10.00 12.60 -18.98
C LYS A 413 10.76 13.04 -17.72
N ALA A 414 11.16 14.31 -17.64
CA ALA A 414 11.88 14.85 -16.49
C ALA A 414 11.01 14.93 -15.23
N THR A 415 9.71 15.22 -15.42
CA THR A 415 8.75 15.41 -14.31
C THR A 415 8.06 14.11 -13.90
N GLY A 416 8.08 13.08 -14.75
CA GLY A 416 7.46 11.77 -14.50
C GLY A 416 6.01 11.66 -14.99
N VAL A 417 5.60 12.53 -15.93
CA VAL A 417 4.29 12.43 -16.59
C VAL A 417 4.37 11.40 -17.71
N GLU A 418 3.51 10.39 -17.68
CA GLU A 418 3.47 9.36 -18.73
C GLU A 418 2.66 9.89 -19.93
N VAL A 419 3.30 9.98 -21.09
CA VAL A 419 2.64 10.38 -22.35
C VAL A 419 2.32 9.12 -23.14
N SER A 420 1.04 8.80 -23.29
CA SER A 420 0.59 7.64 -24.06
C SER A 420 -0.71 7.94 -24.81
N GLY A 421 -0.95 7.24 -25.93
CA GLY A 421 -2.20 7.35 -26.68
C GLY A 421 -2.29 8.60 -27.56
N PRO A 422 -3.46 9.30 -27.59
CA PRO A 422 -3.71 10.47 -28.44
C PRO A 422 -2.61 11.56 -28.42
N PRO A 423 -2.11 12.02 -27.25
CA PRO A 423 -1.11 13.09 -27.23
C PRO A 423 0.21 12.69 -27.88
N LEU A 424 0.61 11.42 -27.78
CA LEU A 424 1.81 10.92 -28.45
C LEU A 424 1.62 10.93 -29.97
N ILE A 425 0.42 10.56 -30.45
CA ILE A 425 0.08 10.58 -31.87
C ILE A 425 0.09 12.01 -32.42
N SER A 426 -0.49 12.98 -31.70
CA SER A 426 -0.46 14.38 -32.13
C SER A 426 0.97 14.93 -32.20
N LEU A 427 1.85 14.53 -31.28
CA LEU A 427 3.28 14.88 -31.30
C LEU A 427 4.05 14.17 -32.43
N GLU A 428 3.77 12.90 -32.70
CA GLU A 428 4.35 12.17 -33.85
C GLU A 428 3.92 12.81 -35.18
N ASN A 429 2.64 13.18 -35.29
CA ASN A 429 2.11 13.88 -36.46
C ASN A 429 2.77 15.26 -36.64
N LEU A 430 3.03 15.99 -35.54
CA LEU A 430 3.72 17.27 -35.56
C LEU A 430 5.15 17.12 -36.12
N VAL A 431 5.90 16.13 -35.63
CA VAL A 431 7.25 15.80 -36.13
C VAL A 431 7.23 15.37 -37.60
N GLY A 432 6.15 14.73 -38.05
CA GLY A 432 5.95 14.30 -39.43
C GLY A 432 5.54 15.41 -40.42
N LEU A 433 5.27 16.64 -39.96
CA LEU A 433 4.87 17.73 -40.85
C LEU A 433 5.96 18.11 -41.84
N ASN A 434 5.54 18.43 -43.07
CA ASN A 434 6.46 18.87 -44.11
C ASN A 434 7.00 20.28 -43.81
N THR A 435 8.32 20.38 -43.63
CA THR A 435 9.01 21.64 -43.36
C THR A 435 9.41 22.39 -44.62
N THR A 436 9.34 21.78 -45.82
CA THR A 436 9.89 22.32 -47.08
C THR A 436 8.98 23.32 -47.83
N SER A 437 7.85 23.72 -47.24
CA SER A 437 6.89 24.65 -47.85
C SER A 437 6.83 25.95 -47.06
N PRO A 438 7.76 26.90 -47.30
CA PRO A 438 7.87 28.13 -46.53
C PRO A 438 6.60 28.99 -46.66
N ASN A 439 6.16 29.61 -45.56
CA ASN A 439 5.03 30.55 -45.49
C ASN A 439 3.66 29.96 -45.84
N ASN A 440 3.49 28.63 -45.78
CA ASN A 440 2.18 28.02 -45.96
C ASN A 440 1.35 28.15 -44.67
N GLU A 441 0.43 29.12 -44.64
CA GLU A 441 -0.44 29.40 -43.49
C GLU A 441 -1.19 28.15 -43.00
N THR A 442 -1.67 27.28 -43.90
CA THR A 442 -2.43 26.09 -43.50
C THR A 442 -1.58 25.08 -42.73
N ILE A 443 -0.29 24.95 -43.06
CA ILE A 443 0.62 24.04 -42.36
C ILE A 443 0.99 24.61 -40.99
N ARG A 444 1.17 25.95 -40.91
CA ARG A 444 1.45 26.64 -39.65
C ARG A 444 0.28 26.53 -38.67
N GLU A 445 -0.95 26.79 -39.13
CA GLU A 445 -2.16 26.61 -38.33
C GLU A 445 -2.32 25.15 -37.87
N HIS A 446 -2.04 24.18 -38.75
CA HIS A 446 -2.11 22.77 -38.39
C HIS A 446 -1.05 22.37 -37.34
N ALA A 447 0.17 22.89 -37.44
CA ALA A 447 1.22 22.67 -36.46
C ALA A 447 0.85 23.23 -35.08
N GLU A 448 0.29 24.44 -35.03
CA GLU A 448 -0.21 25.03 -33.79
C GLU A 448 -1.35 24.21 -33.18
N GLU A 449 -2.27 23.73 -33.99
CA GLU A 449 -3.40 22.93 -33.50
C GLU A 449 -2.94 21.59 -32.93
N LEU A 450 -2.02 20.89 -33.60
CA LEU A 450 -1.45 19.63 -33.08
C LEU A 450 -0.72 19.84 -31.75
N LEU A 451 0.01 20.95 -31.62
CA LEU A 451 0.69 21.29 -30.38
C LEU A 451 -0.31 21.60 -29.25
N ARG A 452 -1.37 22.35 -29.56
CA ARG A 452 -2.45 22.70 -28.63
C ARG A 452 -3.22 21.47 -28.18
N GLU A 453 -3.54 20.57 -29.10
CA GLU A 453 -4.19 19.29 -28.84
C GLU A 453 -3.32 18.41 -27.93
N ALA A 454 -2.03 18.23 -28.27
CA ALA A 454 -1.11 17.46 -27.46
C ALA A 454 -0.97 18.03 -26.03
N ALA A 455 -0.78 19.36 -25.90
CA ALA A 455 -0.67 20.00 -24.59
C ALA A 455 -1.96 19.88 -23.76
N ARG A 456 -3.12 20.00 -24.41
CA ARG A 456 -4.43 19.82 -23.77
C ARG A 456 -4.61 18.41 -23.25
N ASP A 457 -4.34 17.42 -24.09
CA ASP A 457 -4.56 16.01 -23.75
C ASP A 457 -3.60 15.56 -22.65
N ILE A 458 -2.31 15.94 -22.73
CA ILE A 458 -1.34 15.66 -21.66
C ILE A 458 -1.79 16.27 -20.33
N ALA A 459 -2.19 17.54 -20.33
CA ALA A 459 -2.63 18.22 -19.11
C ALA A 459 -3.90 17.58 -18.53
N ASN A 460 -4.89 17.28 -19.39
CA ASN A 460 -6.14 16.66 -18.98
C ASN A 460 -5.90 15.25 -18.41
N ASP A 461 -5.14 14.41 -19.11
CA ASP A 461 -4.88 13.03 -18.69
C ASP A 461 -4.13 12.98 -17.36
N ALA A 462 -3.04 13.76 -17.22
CA ALA A 462 -2.26 13.81 -16.00
C ALA A 462 -3.08 14.33 -14.80
N ALA A 463 -3.98 15.29 -15.02
CA ALA A 463 -4.77 15.90 -13.96
C ALA A 463 -6.01 15.10 -13.53
N THR A 464 -6.38 14.04 -14.26
CA THR A 464 -7.54 13.23 -13.88
C THR A 464 -7.33 12.43 -12.59
N GLY A 465 -6.11 11.94 -12.32
CA GLY A 465 -5.81 11.13 -11.14
C GLY A 465 -5.87 11.90 -9.81
N MET A 466 -5.65 13.21 -9.82
CA MET A 466 -5.82 14.04 -8.61
C MET A 466 -7.28 14.27 -8.23
N LEU A 467 -8.25 14.07 -9.14
CA LEU A 467 -9.69 14.15 -8.82
C LEU A 467 -10.11 13.18 -7.70
N TRP A 468 -9.31 12.14 -7.46
CA TRP A 468 -9.56 11.13 -6.45
C TRP A 468 -9.07 11.50 -5.04
N ILE A 469 -8.37 12.62 -4.85
CA ILE A 469 -7.80 12.99 -3.54
C ILE A 469 -8.88 13.11 -2.45
N TYR A 470 -10.02 13.77 -2.72
CA TYR A 470 -11.09 13.94 -1.74
C TYR A 470 -11.96 12.69 -1.55
N PRO A 471 -12.41 11.99 -2.62
CA PRO A 471 -13.06 10.69 -2.47
C PRO A 471 -12.23 9.69 -1.66
N ALA A 472 -10.94 9.58 -1.96
CA ALA A 472 -10.04 8.67 -1.25
C ALA A 472 -9.82 9.12 0.20
N ALA A 473 -9.57 10.41 0.46
CA ALA A 473 -9.40 10.93 1.82
C ALA A 473 -10.64 10.72 2.70
N GLY A 474 -11.83 11.03 2.17
CA GLY A 474 -13.07 10.80 2.88
C GLY A 474 -13.31 9.31 3.17
N THR A 475 -13.03 8.44 2.19
CA THR A 475 -13.14 6.98 2.35
C THR A 475 -12.18 6.45 3.42
N VAL A 476 -10.93 6.93 3.46
CA VAL A 476 -9.96 6.57 4.51
C VAL A 476 -10.48 6.95 5.89
N LEU A 477 -11.06 8.15 6.06
CA LEU A 477 -11.65 8.56 7.35
C LEU A 477 -12.80 7.65 7.78
N VAL A 478 -13.72 7.34 6.87
CA VAL A 478 -14.87 6.45 7.13
C VAL A 478 -14.39 5.05 7.52
N LEU A 479 -13.48 4.47 6.75
CA LEU A 479 -12.97 3.13 7.01
C LEU A 479 -12.13 3.07 8.29
N CYS A 480 -11.37 4.11 8.62
CA CYS A 480 -10.67 4.22 9.91
C CYS A 480 -11.65 4.27 11.09
N ALA A 481 -12.78 4.99 10.96
CA ALA A 481 -13.82 5.04 11.99
C ALA A 481 -14.48 3.67 12.18
N LEU A 482 -14.89 3.02 11.08
CA LEU A 482 -15.48 1.67 11.09
C LEU A 482 -14.53 0.65 11.71
N ARG A 483 -13.25 0.69 11.34
CA ARG A 483 -12.20 -0.16 11.91
C ARG A 483 -12.06 0.03 13.42
N SER A 484 -12.05 1.28 13.90
CA SER A 484 -12.00 1.59 15.34
C SER A 484 -13.21 1.01 16.07
N TRP A 485 -14.42 1.16 15.51
CA TRP A 485 -15.66 0.60 16.04
C TRP A 485 -15.66 -0.92 16.20
N LEU A 486 -15.07 -1.63 15.23
CA LEU A 486 -15.06 -3.08 15.24
C LEU A 486 -14.12 -3.67 16.30
N ARG A 487 -13.02 -2.98 16.66
CA ARG A 487 -12.04 -3.49 17.63
C ARG A 487 -12.32 -3.09 19.07
N TYR A 488 -12.58 -1.81 19.33
CA TYR A 488 -12.65 -1.30 20.70
C TYR A 488 -14.08 -1.39 21.28
N HIS A 489 -14.22 -1.65 22.58
CA HIS A 489 -15.51 -1.55 23.28
C HIS A 489 -15.59 -0.23 24.03
N PHE A 490 -16.27 0.75 23.44
CA PHE A 490 -16.33 2.10 24.00
C PHE A 490 -17.22 2.15 25.23
N GLN A 491 -16.65 2.64 26.34
CA GLN A 491 -17.41 2.98 27.55
C GLN A 491 -17.73 4.48 27.49
N GLY A 492 -19.01 4.83 27.32
CA GLY A 492 -19.51 6.21 27.32
C GLY A 492 -19.86 6.80 25.94
N PRO A 493 -20.72 7.83 25.91
CA PRO A 493 -21.24 8.41 24.66
C PRO A 493 -20.21 9.28 23.91
N SER A 494 -19.20 9.81 24.59
CA SER A 494 -18.19 10.70 24.00
C SER A 494 -17.45 10.08 22.82
N HIS A 495 -17.11 8.80 22.91
CA HIS A 495 -16.42 8.07 21.83
C HIS A 495 -17.30 7.83 20.60
N TYR A 496 -18.60 7.59 20.79
CA TYR A 496 -19.54 7.47 19.68
C TYR A 496 -19.71 8.81 18.95
N VAL A 497 -19.70 9.93 19.69
CA VAL A 497 -19.74 11.27 19.10
C VAL A 497 -18.47 11.55 18.29
N VAL A 498 -17.28 11.25 18.83
CA VAL A 498 -16.00 11.48 18.14
C VAL A 498 -15.92 10.69 16.83
N HIS A 499 -16.22 9.39 16.86
CA HIS A 499 -16.19 8.57 15.65
C HIS A 499 -17.36 8.86 14.71
N GLY A 500 -18.51 9.29 15.24
CA GLY A 500 -19.63 9.78 14.45
C GLY A 500 -19.27 11.03 13.65
N ILE A 501 -18.59 12.00 14.28
CA ILE A 501 -18.05 13.19 13.59
C ILE A 501 -17.06 12.78 12.50
N GLN A 502 -16.14 11.86 12.80
CA GLN A 502 -15.18 11.34 11.82
C GLN A 502 -15.90 10.71 10.61
N LEU A 503 -16.96 9.94 10.83
CA LEU A 503 -17.74 9.31 9.78
C LEU A 503 -18.51 10.34 8.95
N VAL A 504 -19.17 11.31 9.58
CA VAL A 504 -19.93 12.36 8.90
C VAL A 504 -19.02 13.25 8.07
N VAL A 505 -17.90 13.71 8.65
CA VAL A 505 -16.91 14.54 7.94
C VAL A 505 -16.26 13.76 6.80
N GLY A 506 -15.90 12.48 7.03
CA GLY A 506 -15.37 11.62 5.98
C GLY A 506 -16.35 11.38 4.84
N LEU A 507 -17.63 11.12 5.14
CA LEU A 507 -18.67 10.93 4.14
C LEU A 507 -18.94 12.22 3.36
N ALA A 508 -19.01 13.37 4.05
CA ALA A 508 -19.16 14.66 3.40
C ALA A 508 -18.00 14.95 2.43
N LEU A 509 -16.75 14.72 2.86
CA LEU A 509 -15.57 14.89 2.02
C LEU A 509 -15.58 13.95 0.81
N ALA A 510 -15.97 12.68 1.01
CA ALA A 510 -16.04 11.71 -0.08
C ALA A 510 -17.11 12.06 -1.10
N LEU A 511 -18.33 12.38 -0.65
CA LEU A 511 -19.46 12.72 -1.53
C LEU A 511 -19.26 14.05 -2.25
N LEU A 512 -18.72 15.08 -1.58
CA LEU A 512 -18.36 16.35 -2.21
C LEU A 512 -17.26 16.14 -3.26
N GLY A 513 -16.28 15.27 -2.96
CA GLY A 513 -15.26 14.87 -3.91
C GLY A 513 -15.85 14.21 -5.15
N LEU A 514 -16.72 13.21 -4.96
CA LEU A 514 -17.38 12.49 -6.05
C LEU A 514 -18.30 13.40 -6.89
N LEU A 515 -18.96 14.37 -6.26
CA LEU A 515 -19.78 15.37 -6.97
C LEU A 515 -18.92 16.27 -7.88
N CYS A 516 -17.66 16.49 -7.52
CA CYS A 516 -16.72 17.26 -8.33
C CYS A 516 -16.09 16.46 -9.47
N ILE A 517 -16.29 15.14 -9.53
CA ILE A 517 -15.83 14.31 -10.65
C ILE A 517 -16.77 14.56 -11.84
N GLY A 518 -16.30 15.32 -12.81
CA GLY A 518 -17.03 15.62 -14.04
C GLY A 518 -16.08 16.04 -15.15
N ASN A 519 -16.49 15.78 -16.40
CA ASN A 519 -15.69 16.08 -17.59
C ASN A 519 -15.67 17.59 -17.83
N ARG A 520 -14.59 18.26 -17.42
CA ARG A 520 -14.34 19.68 -17.67
C ARG A 520 -12.85 19.85 -17.94
N ASP A 521 -12.52 20.47 -19.07
CA ASP A 521 -11.15 20.64 -19.53
C ASP A 521 -10.30 21.42 -18.52
N MET A 522 -9.23 20.80 -18.02
CA MET A 522 -8.24 21.50 -17.20
C MET A 522 -7.53 22.56 -18.06
N TYR A 523 -7.30 22.27 -19.34
CA TYR A 523 -6.66 23.18 -20.29
C TYR A 523 -7.38 24.53 -20.42
N ALA A 524 -8.69 24.60 -20.14
CA ALA A 524 -9.42 25.86 -20.12
C ALA A 524 -8.96 26.82 -19.01
N LEU A 525 -8.38 26.34 -17.89
CA LEU A 525 -7.73 27.23 -16.91
C LEU A 525 -6.43 27.84 -17.43
N TYR A 526 -5.85 27.23 -18.46
CA TYR A 526 -4.55 27.57 -19.00
C TYR A 526 -4.65 28.53 -20.18
N ALA A 527 -5.60 28.30 -21.09
CA ALA A 527 -5.92 29.27 -22.12
C ALA A 527 -6.69 30.42 -21.47
N ASP A 528 -6.11 31.62 -21.44
CA ASP A 528 -6.63 32.90 -20.89
C ASP A 528 -8.06 33.32 -21.34
N ASN A 529 -8.75 32.45 -22.09
CA ASN A 529 -9.99 32.70 -22.80
C ASN A 529 -11.22 32.02 -22.17
N ALA A 530 -11.06 31.15 -21.17
CA ALA A 530 -12.21 30.46 -20.58
C ALA A 530 -12.85 31.26 -19.44
N SER A 531 -14.18 31.36 -19.47
CA SER A 531 -14.93 31.85 -18.32
C SER A 531 -14.61 30.95 -17.12
N VAL A 532 -14.16 31.53 -16.01
CA VAL A 532 -13.79 30.80 -14.79
C VAL A 532 -14.89 29.82 -14.35
N ASN A 533 -16.14 30.03 -14.77
CA ASN A 533 -17.33 29.25 -14.43
C ASN A 533 -17.40 27.84 -15.08
N ASP A 534 -16.73 27.61 -16.20
CA ASP A 534 -16.85 26.34 -16.94
C ASP A 534 -15.94 25.24 -16.39
N VAL A 535 -14.96 25.58 -15.55
CA VAL A 535 -14.01 24.61 -14.98
C VAL A 535 -14.52 24.02 -13.67
N SER A 536 -14.23 22.73 -13.43
CA SER A 536 -14.63 22.04 -12.20
C SER A 536 -14.06 22.78 -10.97
N PRO A 537 -14.83 22.90 -9.88
CA PRO A 537 -14.34 23.55 -8.65
C PRO A 537 -13.05 22.92 -8.11
N MET A 538 -12.86 21.64 -8.37
CA MET A 538 -11.69 20.88 -7.94
C MET A 538 -10.41 21.30 -8.67
N TYR A 539 -10.46 21.49 -10.00
CA TYR A 539 -9.32 22.02 -10.74
C TYR A 539 -8.96 23.44 -10.27
N ARG A 540 -9.95 24.26 -9.86
CA ARG A 540 -9.68 25.59 -9.29
C ARG A 540 -8.96 25.52 -7.94
N LEU A 541 -9.32 24.56 -7.09
CA LEU A 541 -8.64 24.31 -5.82
C LEU A 541 -7.19 23.88 -6.03
N VAL A 542 -6.95 23.05 -7.05
CA VAL A 542 -5.60 22.63 -7.44
C VAL A 542 -4.80 23.81 -7.96
N TRP A 543 -5.38 24.60 -8.87
CA TRP A 543 -4.76 25.80 -9.42
C TRP A 543 -4.31 26.79 -8.32
N LYS A 544 -5.14 26.95 -7.29
CA LYS A 544 -4.82 27.81 -6.14
C LYS A 544 -3.90 27.16 -5.09
N ASN A 545 -3.41 25.94 -5.32
CA ASN A 545 -2.61 25.16 -4.38
C ASN A 545 -3.31 24.86 -3.03
N TRP A 546 -4.63 24.66 -3.05
CA TRP A 546 -5.43 24.38 -1.84
C TRP A 546 -5.83 22.91 -1.70
N ALA A 547 -5.63 22.07 -2.72
CA ALA A 547 -6.17 20.72 -2.74
C ALA A 547 -5.71 19.85 -1.56
N VAL A 548 -4.40 19.78 -1.30
CA VAL A 548 -3.85 19.04 -0.17
C VAL A 548 -4.12 19.77 1.16
N ALA A 549 -4.06 21.10 1.16
CA ALA A 549 -4.31 21.91 2.35
C ALA A 549 -5.71 21.67 2.94
N VAL A 550 -6.74 21.56 2.10
CA VAL A 550 -8.11 21.23 2.55
C VAL A 550 -8.15 19.87 3.24
N VAL A 551 -7.53 18.84 2.66
CA VAL A 551 -7.46 17.50 3.29
C VAL A 551 -6.73 17.55 4.63
N ALA A 552 -5.58 18.24 4.69
CA ALA A 552 -4.80 18.40 5.91
C ALA A 552 -5.59 19.11 7.02
N LEU A 553 -6.32 20.18 6.69
CA LEU A 553 -7.17 20.91 7.63
C LEU A 553 -8.33 20.06 8.13
N VAL A 554 -8.98 19.30 7.24
CA VAL A 554 -10.05 18.36 7.64
C VAL A 554 -9.50 17.31 8.58
N TYR A 555 -8.37 16.67 8.26
CA TYR A 555 -7.76 15.66 9.10
C TYR A 555 -7.32 16.23 10.45
N MET A 556 -6.78 17.45 10.47
CA MET A 556 -6.48 18.18 11.71
C MET A 556 -7.70 18.45 12.56
N SER A 557 -8.80 18.90 11.95
CA SER A 557 -10.04 19.20 12.67
C SER A 557 -10.59 17.94 13.36
N VAL A 558 -10.54 16.79 12.67
CA VAL A 558 -10.96 15.49 13.22
C VAL A 558 -10.02 15.08 14.36
N LEU A 559 -8.70 15.20 14.19
CA LEU A 559 -7.72 14.90 15.24
C LEU A 559 -7.91 15.76 16.49
N LEU A 560 -8.08 17.07 16.34
CA LEU A 560 -8.34 17.99 17.45
C LEU A 560 -9.66 17.66 18.15
N GLY A 561 -10.71 17.35 17.39
CA GLY A 561 -12.00 16.89 17.93
C GLY A 561 -11.87 15.64 18.81
N THR A 562 -11.00 14.69 18.42
CA THR A 562 -10.78 13.47 19.21
C THR A 562 -10.12 13.73 20.56
N LYS A 563 -9.20 14.71 20.65
CA LYS A 563 -8.53 15.06 21.93
C LYS A 563 -9.45 15.82 22.89
N VAL A 564 -10.27 16.73 22.37
CA VAL A 564 -11.22 17.49 23.19
C VAL A 564 -12.28 16.58 23.82
N GLY A 565 -12.73 15.55 23.09
CA GLY A 565 -13.66 14.54 23.62
C GLY A 565 -13.08 13.70 24.76
N SER A 566 -11.76 13.43 24.74
CA SER A 566 -11.06 12.68 25.78
C SER A 566 -10.91 13.47 27.09
N LEU A 567 -10.60 14.77 27.00
CA LEU A 567 -10.44 15.63 28.18
C LEU A 567 -11.73 15.83 28.99
N ARG A 568 -12.91 15.75 28.35
CA ARG A 568 -14.21 15.89 29.03
C ARG A 568 -14.75 14.58 29.63
N GLY A 569 -14.16 13.43 29.29
CA GLY A 569 -14.54 12.11 29.82
C GLY A 569 -13.84 11.70 31.11
N CYS A 570 -12.73 12.36 31.47
CA CYS A 570 -12.02 12.14 32.73
C CYS A 570 -12.54 13.09 33.81
N SER A 571 -13.71 12.77 34.39
CA SER A 571 -13.96 13.21 35.76
C SER A 571 -13.13 12.29 36.68
N PRO A 572 -12.27 12.81 37.58
CA PRO A 572 -11.50 11.96 38.47
C PRO A 572 -12.47 11.26 39.41
N ALA A 573 -12.60 9.94 39.27
CA ALA A 573 -13.15 9.13 40.34
C ALA A 573 -12.19 9.24 41.53
N HIS A 574 -12.57 10.04 42.52
CA HIS A 574 -11.90 10.12 43.81
C HIS A 574 -11.73 8.69 44.39
N PRO A 575 -10.52 8.29 44.83
CA PRO A 575 -10.40 7.12 45.68
C PRO A 575 -10.91 7.52 47.07
N SER A 576 -12.15 7.21 47.39
CA SER A 576 -12.62 7.30 48.78
C SER A 576 -11.97 6.18 49.59
N GLY A 577 -10.79 6.46 50.12
CA GLY A 577 -10.24 5.75 51.26
C GLY A 577 -11.15 5.98 52.45
N ASN A 578 -11.64 4.90 53.04
CA ASN A 578 -12.26 4.92 54.36
C ASN A 578 -11.54 3.87 55.21
N THR A 579 -10.57 4.32 55.98
CA THR A 579 -9.92 3.57 57.06
C THR A 579 -9.98 4.40 58.34
N HIS A 580 -10.76 3.91 59.30
CA HIS A 580 -10.64 3.98 60.77
C HIS A 580 -12.07 3.77 61.33
N GLY A 581 -12.38 2.89 62.28
CA GLY A 581 -11.63 1.93 63.06
C GLY A 581 -12.54 1.42 64.20
N HIS A 582 -12.55 0.10 64.41
CA HIS A 582 -12.98 -0.68 65.59
C HIS A 582 -14.42 -0.57 66.13
N VAL A 583 -15.09 -1.74 66.28
CA VAL A 583 -15.43 -2.38 67.57
C VAL A 583 -16.24 -3.68 67.32
N LEU A 584 -15.71 -4.79 67.87
CA LEU A 584 -16.30 -6.08 68.29
C LEU A 584 -16.82 -7.07 67.21
N GLU A 585 -16.16 -8.22 67.01
CA GLU A 585 -16.27 -9.48 67.78
C GLU A 585 -17.55 -10.29 67.45
N GLY A 586 -17.38 -11.46 66.82
CA GLY A 586 -18.41 -12.50 66.74
C GLY A 586 -18.79 -12.96 65.33
N ARG A 587 -18.56 -14.27 65.09
CA ARG A 587 -19.09 -15.11 63.99
C ARG A 587 -18.36 -15.10 62.64
N GLN A 588 -17.14 -15.63 62.63
CA GLN A 588 -16.67 -16.47 61.51
C GLN A 588 -16.63 -17.93 61.95
N GLY A 589 -17.67 -18.66 61.57
CA GLY A 589 -17.83 -20.07 61.89
C GLY A 589 -19.18 -20.55 61.38
N ARG A 590 -19.40 -20.50 60.06
CA ARG A 590 -20.47 -21.20 59.30
C ARG A 590 -20.55 -20.67 57.87
N ALA A 591 -19.69 -21.14 56.97
CA ALA A 591 -19.99 -21.20 55.53
C ALA A 591 -19.01 -22.08 54.71
N GLN A 592 -18.24 -22.96 55.35
CA GLN A 592 -17.45 -24.01 54.67
C GLN A 592 -17.80 -25.38 55.25
N ALA A 593 -19.09 -25.72 55.16
CA ALA A 593 -19.63 -27.04 55.50
C ALA A 593 -20.99 -27.27 54.81
N ARG A 594 -21.03 -27.26 53.48
CA ARG A 594 -22.20 -27.69 52.69
C ARG A 594 -21.77 -28.23 51.32
N SER A 595 -21.11 -29.38 51.30
CA SER A 595 -21.00 -30.24 50.11
C SER A 595 -20.57 -31.68 50.46
N ARG A 596 -21.05 -32.24 51.58
CA ARG A 596 -21.00 -33.69 51.84
C ARG A 596 -22.26 -34.10 52.62
N ARG A 597 -22.95 -35.13 52.10
CA ARG A 597 -24.10 -35.89 52.64
C ARG A 597 -25.51 -35.36 52.32
N SER A 598 -26.08 -35.87 51.24
CA SER A 598 -27.31 -36.67 51.25
C SER A 598 -27.10 -37.77 50.19
N GLY A 599 -27.51 -39.02 50.29
CA GLY A 599 -28.51 -39.68 51.11
C GLY A 599 -28.98 -40.85 50.25
N ARG A 600 -28.78 -42.07 50.73
CA ARG A 600 -29.08 -43.33 50.05
C ARG A 600 -30.52 -43.38 49.52
N ARG A 601 -30.73 -43.83 48.29
CA ARG A 601 -31.88 -44.69 47.93
C ARG A 601 -31.41 -45.90 47.16
N CYS A 602 -31.56 -47.05 47.80
CA CYS A 602 -31.49 -48.38 47.22
C CYS A 602 -32.50 -48.52 46.07
N ARG A 603 -32.05 -49.09 44.95
CA ARG A 603 -32.88 -49.94 44.11
C ARG A 603 -32.12 -51.24 43.88
N LEU A 604 -32.73 -52.32 44.39
CA LEU A 604 -32.33 -53.70 44.14
C LEU A 604 -32.31 -53.99 42.64
N ARG A 605 -31.25 -54.65 42.16
CA ARG A 605 -31.37 -55.76 41.22
C ARG A 605 -30.17 -56.68 41.36
N ARG A 606 -30.46 -57.92 41.77
CA ARG A 606 -29.60 -59.10 41.74
C ARG A 606 -29.07 -59.35 40.32
N ALA A 607 -27.81 -59.74 40.24
CA ALA A 607 -27.35 -60.78 39.32
C ALA A 607 -26.05 -61.37 39.87
N ASP A 608 -26.13 -62.61 40.31
CA ASP A 608 -25.00 -63.51 40.60
C ASP A 608 -24.22 -63.80 39.31
N ASN A 609 -22.89 -63.87 39.36
CA ASN A 609 -22.15 -65.12 39.17
C ASN A 609 -20.62 -64.93 39.08
N ALA A 610 -19.95 -65.73 39.92
CA ALA A 610 -18.79 -66.60 39.66
C ALA A 610 -17.50 -66.07 38.99
N GLY A 611 -16.39 -66.15 39.76
CA GLY A 611 -15.38 -67.20 39.47
C GLY A 611 -13.92 -66.78 39.20
N ARG A 612 -13.03 -67.15 40.15
CA ARG A 612 -11.59 -67.56 40.04
C ARG A 612 -10.57 -66.55 39.45
N GLY A 613 -9.34 -66.38 39.93
CA GLY A 613 -8.53 -66.99 41.00
C GLY A 613 -7.02 -66.67 40.81
N ARG A 614 -6.23 -66.85 41.90
CA ARG A 614 -4.74 -66.98 42.04
C ARG A 614 -3.86 -65.71 41.95
N MET A 615 -3.18 -65.31 43.05
CA MET A 615 -1.81 -65.65 43.56
C MET A 615 -0.68 -65.01 42.70
N GLY A 616 0.39 -64.38 43.19
CA GLY A 616 1.00 -64.05 44.51
C GLY A 616 2.06 -62.95 44.25
N ALA A 617 2.53 -62.11 45.19
CA ALA A 617 3.53 -62.34 46.26
C ALA A 617 4.71 -61.32 46.10
N ALA A 618 5.31 -60.91 47.24
CA ALA A 618 6.51 -60.08 47.46
C ALA A 618 6.41 -58.55 47.17
N GLY A 619 6.90 -57.62 48.00
CA GLY A 619 7.73 -57.65 49.20
C GLY A 619 7.80 -56.24 49.83
N ARG A 620 8.20 -56.18 51.11
CA ARG A 620 8.06 -55.07 52.08
C ARG A 620 9.20 -54.03 52.06
N THR A 621 8.86 -52.80 52.48
CA THR A 621 9.57 -51.84 53.41
C THR A 621 10.99 -51.35 53.06
N VAL A 622 11.42 -50.08 53.25
CA VAL A 622 11.61 -49.24 54.47
C VAL A 622 11.94 -47.80 53.97
N ALA A 623 11.20 -46.72 54.29
CA ALA A 623 11.29 -45.75 55.41
C ALA A 623 12.58 -44.87 55.57
N ALA A 624 12.35 -43.54 55.57
CA ALA A 624 13.05 -42.44 56.30
C ALA A 624 14.48 -42.04 55.84
N ALA A 625 15.00 -40.81 55.97
CA ALA A 625 14.60 -39.60 56.70
C ALA A 625 15.31 -38.33 56.16
N ARG A 626 14.65 -37.18 56.36
CA ARG A 626 15.10 -35.79 56.68
C ARG A 626 16.58 -35.38 56.54
N GLY A 627 16.78 -34.15 56.04
CA GLY A 627 17.90 -33.27 56.36
C GLY A 627 17.66 -31.85 55.83
N ALA A 628 17.42 -30.90 56.73
CA ALA A 628 17.25 -29.46 56.48
C ALA A 628 18.51 -28.69 56.90
N HIS A 629 18.50 -27.36 56.66
CA HIS A 629 19.51 -26.31 56.96
C HIS A 629 20.54 -26.07 55.82
N LEU A 630 20.97 -24.85 55.48
CA LEU A 630 21.00 -23.57 56.21
C LEU A 630 21.03 -22.37 55.23
N VAL A 631 20.53 -21.24 55.71
CA VAL A 631 20.56 -19.87 55.17
C VAL A 631 21.98 -19.27 55.26
N CYS A 632 22.35 -18.38 54.32
CA CYS A 632 23.19 -17.20 54.60
C CYS A 632 22.88 -16.07 53.58
N HIS A 633 22.47 -14.93 54.13
CA HIS A 633 22.31 -13.60 53.52
C HIS A 633 23.53 -12.76 53.97
N VAL A 634 24.10 -11.91 53.10
CA VAL A 634 24.89 -10.73 53.50
C VAL A 634 24.60 -9.59 52.54
N ASP A 635 24.31 -8.44 53.13
CA ASP A 635 23.82 -7.18 52.57
C ASP A 635 24.93 -6.19 52.15
N GLY A 636 24.50 -5.13 51.43
CA GLY A 636 25.11 -3.78 51.43
C GLY A 636 25.84 -3.41 50.13
N GLU A 637 25.74 -2.23 49.55
CA GLU A 637 25.02 -0.98 49.83
C GLU A 637 25.11 -0.09 48.56
N HIS A 638 24.17 0.83 48.38
CA HIS A 638 24.15 1.86 47.32
C HIS A 638 25.13 3.01 47.60
N PRO A 639 25.54 3.84 46.60
CA PRO A 639 24.84 5.11 46.39
C PRO A 639 24.75 5.62 44.94
N ARG A 640 23.84 6.59 44.76
CA ARG A 640 23.47 7.33 43.53
C ARG A 640 24.53 8.35 43.11
N SER A 641 24.66 8.63 41.80
CA SER A 641 24.63 9.99 41.22
C SER A 641 24.83 9.98 39.69
N SER A 642 24.04 10.81 39.00
CA SER A 642 24.33 11.42 37.69
C SER A 642 24.60 12.92 37.93
N PRO A 643 24.93 13.81 36.95
CA PRO A 643 25.17 13.65 35.50
C PRO A 643 26.42 14.44 34.97
N ARG A 644 26.82 14.26 33.68
CA ARG A 644 27.17 15.35 32.72
C ARG A 644 27.72 14.84 31.38
N GLN A 645 27.44 15.65 30.36
CA GLN A 645 27.84 15.59 28.94
C GLN A 645 29.36 15.66 28.74
N HIS A 646 29.89 15.05 27.68
CA HIS A 646 30.92 15.64 26.83
C HIS A 646 31.01 14.95 25.45
N ILE A 647 31.16 15.82 24.46
CA ILE A 647 31.42 15.64 23.02
C ILE A 647 32.84 15.09 22.81
N MET A 648 33.06 14.15 21.88
CA MET A 648 34.32 14.10 21.11
C MET A 648 34.24 13.25 19.83
N HIS A 649 34.96 13.77 18.83
CA HIS A 649 35.09 13.39 17.43
C HIS A 649 35.72 12.00 17.18
N TRP A 650 35.38 11.39 16.03
CA TRP A 650 36.14 10.31 15.40
C TRP A 650 36.81 10.84 14.12
N PRO A 651 38.12 10.62 13.91
CA PRO A 651 38.80 11.00 12.67
C PRO A 651 38.85 9.85 11.65
N TYR A 652 38.88 10.26 10.39
CA TYR A 652 39.20 9.48 9.18
C TYR A 652 40.57 8.81 9.27
N ASN A 653 40.69 7.60 8.71
CA ASN A 653 41.98 7.04 8.26
C ASN A 653 41.78 6.15 7.02
N THR A 654 42.25 6.65 5.88
CA THR A 654 42.56 5.93 4.64
C THR A 654 43.94 5.27 4.74
N PRO A 655 44.14 4.05 4.20
CA PRO A 655 45.47 3.53 3.88
C PRO A 655 45.81 3.64 2.37
N PRO A 656 47.10 3.59 2.01
CA PRO A 656 47.63 4.09 0.75
C PRO A 656 47.75 3.03 -0.35
N ASN A 657 47.80 3.55 -1.57
CA ASN A 657 48.15 2.87 -2.81
C ASN A 657 49.67 2.56 -2.86
N PRO A 658 50.08 1.40 -3.41
CA PRO A 658 51.34 1.33 -4.13
C PRO A 658 51.16 0.81 -5.57
N SER A 659 51.75 1.57 -6.47
CA SER A 659 52.09 1.29 -7.87
C SER A 659 52.31 -0.18 -8.27
N THR A 660 51.57 -0.61 -9.30
CA THR A 660 52.07 -1.03 -10.63
C THR A 660 50.94 -0.94 -11.63
#